data_AF-A0A819X9I5-F1
#
_entry.id   AF-A0A819X9I5-F1
#
_cell.length_a   1.000
_cell.length_b   1.000
_cell.length_c   1.000
_cell.angle_alpha   90.00
_cell.angle_beta   90.00
_cell.angle_gamma   90.00
#
_symmetry.space_group_name_H-M   'P 1'
#
loop_
_entity.id
_entity.type
_entity.pdbx_description
1 polymer ?
#
loop_
_entity_poly.entity_id
_entity_poly.type
_entity_poly.pdbx_seq_one_letter_code
_entity_poly.pdbx_strand_id
1 'polypeptide(L)'
;MATYREFILQNEERDGVRFTWNVWPSTRIEATRLVVPLGCLFTPLKERLDLPPLNYDPVLCTRTTCRAILNPFCCVDYRSKIWICNFCLQRNSLPTQYAGISEQLQPAELSPHYTTIEYTLMRAPVQPAVFLFVVDTCMDEDDMIALKESLQMALSLLPTDALVGLITFGRMVHVHELNCVGMTRSYMFRGTKYLTAKQVQEMLGLTKQQQPNPTYNKFIQPVSACDMSLTDLLGDLQRDSWPVQLGKRPLRSTGAALSVAIGLLETLYPNTGARLMLFIAGPCTQGPGIVVDEEFKHPIRSHHDIEKDNAKYMKKAIKFYEGLANRAAINGHVIDLYSSALDQTGLHEMKYCSNYTGGHMVMSDAFNTSLFKQTFQKVFAKDQKNEYRMNFGGAIEVKTSHELKVCGAIGSCVSLSQRAANVSEIELGIGGTNAWKICGIYPTSTLSLFFEVVNQQQESPQTPSTGRTGYIQFITQYQHLSGFRKVRVTTLSRSFIDAASNIPAMTAAFDQECASVTMARIAVHRADTEEGVDVLRWLDKTLIRLCQKFAIYEKDNPGSFQLADTFTLYPQFMYHLRRSQFLQVFNNSPDETAFYRHYLIVEDLTQCLVMIQPILYAYSFNGPPEPVLLDSSSILPDRILLMDTFYHILIHHGENIAQWIKAGYQDLPEYENFKQLLQAPVDDATEILQNRFPMPRYIVTEAGGSQARFLLYKVNPSQTHTNCTWGQGIAAPILTDDVNLQTFMEHLKRLVDWSFEQKCNRYRIRTWNAEQRLICDLLDSYQVRWGRPVRNTSEGVEVRFGLQLIHISDLDEKNQVLITNQWQIYEWEDEALKWDPAHYDNLKDIRLPIKRIWQPDVTLYNYADTRLEEKRDVLAIVYHNGTVFWKPMSIFKSTCQIDIRRFPYDRQNCSMKFGTWTYDQSKVDLKFYRGIKKFDLNAYVKSNEWSIVGNRASRFTEKYDCCPEVYVDLKFFISLERRGGFYNYILILPCVLLSCLTCILFWLPPESPSKLVLGMNIFTSFFVLLLLLYKNMPSNAEHIPRIGAYYCLNMGMIATSTFLCTIVVHIYFRGSGPMPAVLRKVFLEWLATLFCMVPHRTTREPHGSHSLMPPKKAVCDSDKFEQFELLKGRFKSFGDKHLHTTNDDSNNENIELTIEHGREQSIEDPLSEQIQQQITASLAFMTVETDLKEIRNFLRTTKKRMEDKEAKAKTVNDWKQVALVLDRTFFFIYLTAIIISLAVMFPR
;
A
#
# COMPACT_ATOMS: atom_id res chain seq x y z
N MET A 1 -28.49 -20.87 -41.99
CA MET A 1 -27.35 -20.46 -41.14
C MET A 1 -26.32 -21.55 -41.29
N ALA A 2 -25.08 -21.23 -41.69
CA ALA A 2 -24.07 -22.26 -41.95
C ALA A 2 -23.29 -22.62 -40.67
N THR A 3 -23.14 -21.69 -39.73
CA THR A 3 -22.61 -21.95 -38.37
C THR A 3 -23.34 -21.18 -37.27
N TYR A 4 -23.21 -21.64 -36.01
CA TYR A 4 -23.62 -20.85 -34.83
C TYR A 4 -22.77 -19.58 -34.67
N ARG A 5 -21.51 -19.56 -35.14
CA ARG A 5 -20.62 -18.39 -35.07
C ARG A 5 -21.13 -17.23 -35.91
N GLU A 6 -21.57 -17.50 -37.16
CA GLU A 6 -22.27 -16.51 -38.00
C GLU A 6 -23.50 -15.96 -37.30
N PHE A 7 -24.33 -16.83 -36.72
CA PHE A 7 -25.55 -16.42 -36.03
C PHE A 7 -25.26 -15.47 -34.88
N ILE A 8 -24.25 -15.79 -34.07
CA ILE A 8 -23.81 -14.95 -32.94
C ILE A 8 -23.38 -13.55 -33.43
N LEU A 9 -22.49 -13.48 -34.42
CA LEU A 9 -21.99 -12.21 -34.97
C LEU A 9 -23.12 -11.38 -35.61
N GLN A 10 -23.98 -11.99 -36.43
CA GLN A 10 -25.10 -11.31 -37.09
C GLN A 10 -26.14 -10.76 -36.10
N ASN A 11 -26.31 -11.39 -34.92
CA ASN A 11 -27.17 -10.83 -33.86
C ASN A 11 -26.48 -9.66 -33.13
N GLU A 12 -25.16 -9.70 -32.96
CA GLU A 12 -24.41 -8.60 -32.34
C GLU A 12 -24.36 -7.36 -33.26
N GLU A 13 -24.10 -7.53 -34.55
CA GLU A 13 -24.10 -6.45 -35.55
C GLU A 13 -25.48 -5.82 -35.72
N ARG A 14 -26.53 -6.64 -35.86
CA ARG A 14 -27.90 -6.17 -36.12
C ARG A 14 -28.58 -5.61 -34.88
N ASP A 15 -28.44 -6.27 -33.74
CA ASP A 15 -29.24 -6.00 -32.53
C ASP A 15 -28.41 -5.53 -31.32
N GLY A 16 -27.08 -5.56 -31.39
CA GLY A 16 -26.21 -5.18 -30.27
C GLY A 16 -26.24 -6.16 -29.10
N VAL A 17 -26.62 -7.43 -29.33
CA VAL A 17 -26.88 -8.42 -28.26
C VAL A 17 -26.11 -9.73 -28.44
N ARG A 18 -25.36 -10.11 -27.40
CA ARG A 18 -24.70 -11.42 -27.25
C ARG A 18 -25.31 -12.16 -26.05
N PHE A 19 -25.62 -13.45 -26.18
CA PHE A 19 -26.20 -14.27 -25.09
C PHE A 19 -25.22 -15.35 -24.64
N THR A 20 -25.15 -15.62 -23.32
CA THR A 20 -24.40 -16.76 -22.78
C THR A 20 -24.88 -18.11 -23.33
N TRP A 21 -26.19 -18.23 -23.56
CA TRP A 21 -26.83 -19.37 -24.20
C TRP A 21 -27.82 -18.89 -25.28
N ASN A 22 -27.57 -19.26 -26.54
CA ASN A 22 -28.44 -18.91 -27.68
C ASN A 22 -29.61 -19.89 -27.90
N VAL A 23 -29.74 -20.91 -27.05
CA VAL A 23 -30.90 -21.79 -26.94
C VAL A 23 -31.20 -21.98 -25.45
N TRP A 24 -32.47 -21.97 -25.07
CA TRP A 24 -32.87 -21.84 -23.66
C TRP A 24 -33.48 -23.14 -23.11
N PRO A 25 -33.20 -23.51 -21.84
CA PRO A 25 -33.82 -24.68 -21.22
C PRO A 25 -35.32 -24.46 -21.05
N SER A 26 -36.12 -25.50 -21.32
CA SER A 26 -37.59 -25.42 -21.30
C SER A 26 -38.20 -25.40 -19.90
N THR A 27 -37.42 -25.73 -18.86
CA THR A 27 -37.90 -25.85 -17.47
C THR A 27 -36.98 -25.15 -16.46
N ARG A 28 -37.56 -24.66 -15.35
CA ARG A 28 -36.83 -24.00 -14.25
C ARG A 28 -35.74 -24.90 -13.65
N ILE A 29 -36.02 -26.19 -13.47
CA ILE A 29 -35.07 -27.16 -12.88
C ILE A 29 -33.80 -27.30 -13.73
N GLU A 30 -33.93 -27.23 -15.06
CA GLU A 30 -32.79 -27.28 -15.97
C GLU A 30 -32.03 -25.95 -16.02
N ALA A 31 -32.75 -24.82 -15.94
CA ALA A 31 -32.15 -23.49 -15.81
C ALA A 31 -31.32 -23.35 -14.52
N THR A 32 -31.81 -23.80 -13.37
CA THR A 32 -31.05 -23.87 -12.11
C THR A 32 -29.85 -24.83 -12.18
N ARG A 33 -29.84 -25.77 -13.16
CA ARG A 33 -28.69 -26.65 -13.46
C ARG A 33 -27.75 -26.07 -14.52
N LEU A 34 -27.96 -24.86 -15.04
CA LEU A 34 -26.95 -24.13 -15.82
C LEU A 34 -25.92 -23.53 -14.85
N VAL A 35 -24.64 -23.69 -15.17
CA VAL A 35 -23.53 -23.28 -14.29
C VAL A 35 -23.14 -21.82 -14.56
N VAL A 36 -23.16 -21.42 -15.83
CA VAL A 36 -23.21 -20.01 -16.25
C VAL A 36 -24.69 -19.62 -16.37
N PRO A 37 -25.16 -18.54 -15.75
CA PRO A 37 -26.56 -18.13 -15.80
C PRO A 37 -27.00 -17.76 -17.21
N LEU A 38 -28.32 -17.80 -17.45
CA LEU A 38 -28.90 -17.22 -18.66
C LEU A 38 -28.82 -15.69 -18.57
N GLY A 39 -28.08 -15.08 -19.50
CA GLY A 39 -27.94 -13.64 -19.57
C GLY A 39 -27.45 -13.19 -20.95
N CYS A 40 -27.47 -11.88 -21.16
CA CYS A 40 -26.90 -11.25 -22.35
C CYS A 40 -26.06 -10.02 -22.00
N LEU A 41 -25.13 -9.70 -22.89
CA LEU A 41 -24.60 -8.34 -23.05
C LEU A 41 -25.52 -7.61 -24.04
N PHE A 42 -26.02 -6.45 -23.66
CA PHE A 42 -26.93 -5.62 -24.45
C PHE A 42 -26.35 -4.21 -24.62
N THR A 43 -26.15 -3.80 -25.87
CA THR A 43 -25.58 -2.51 -26.28
C THR A 43 -26.68 -1.61 -26.88
N PRO A 44 -27.53 -0.96 -26.06
CA PRO A 44 -28.74 -0.26 -26.50
C PRO A 44 -28.59 0.72 -27.67
N LEU A 45 -27.45 1.41 -27.79
CA LEU A 45 -27.20 2.43 -28.81
C LEU A 45 -26.14 2.03 -29.85
N LYS A 46 -25.80 0.74 -30.02
CA LYS A 46 -24.80 0.26 -31.01
C LYS A 46 -24.99 0.93 -32.38
N GLU A 47 -23.93 1.48 -32.97
CA GLU A 47 -24.06 2.24 -34.22
C GLU A 47 -24.52 1.33 -35.38
N ARG A 48 -25.54 1.78 -36.11
CA ARG A 48 -26.03 1.15 -37.35
C ARG A 48 -26.35 2.23 -38.37
N LEU A 49 -25.72 2.15 -39.54
CA LEU A 49 -25.85 3.14 -40.62
C LEU A 49 -27.06 2.86 -41.53
N ASP A 50 -27.63 1.66 -41.46
CA ASP A 50 -28.69 1.14 -42.33
C ASP A 50 -30.12 1.34 -41.79
N LEU A 51 -30.28 1.91 -40.59
CA LEU A 51 -31.59 2.13 -39.98
C LEU A 51 -32.34 3.33 -40.62
N PRO A 52 -33.60 3.16 -41.04
CA PRO A 52 -34.41 4.26 -41.59
C PRO A 52 -34.91 5.22 -40.48
N PRO A 53 -35.02 6.53 -40.75
CA PRO A 53 -35.51 7.50 -39.76
C PRO A 53 -37.05 7.40 -39.58
N LEU A 54 -37.50 6.86 -38.44
CA LEU A 54 -38.93 6.78 -38.12
C LEU A 54 -39.40 7.99 -37.30
N ASN A 55 -39.98 8.98 -37.98
CA ASN A 55 -40.44 10.24 -37.37
C ASN A 55 -41.91 10.15 -36.91
N TYR A 56 -42.28 9.07 -36.22
CA TYR A 56 -43.63 8.83 -35.69
C TYR A 56 -43.62 8.03 -34.37
N ASP A 57 -44.73 8.10 -33.62
CA ASP A 57 -44.86 7.43 -32.32
C ASP A 57 -44.98 5.89 -32.51
N PRO A 58 -44.29 5.07 -31.69
CA PRO A 58 -44.30 3.60 -31.83
C PRO A 58 -45.66 2.97 -31.51
N VAL A 59 -46.06 1.95 -32.26
CA VAL A 59 -47.35 1.27 -32.10
C VAL A 59 -47.32 0.33 -30.89
N LEU A 60 -48.09 0.67 -29.85
CA LEU A 60 -48.15 -0.07 -28.57
C LEU A 60 -49.30 -1.08 -28.51
N CYS A 61 -49.08 -2.20 -27.82
CA CYS A 61 -50.14 -3.15 -27.46
C CYS A 61 -51.14 -2.50 -26.50
N THR A 62 -52.43 -2.69 -26.78
CA THR A 62 -53.57 -2.11 -26.04
C THR A 62 -53.69 -2.62 -24.60
N ARG A 63 -53.18 -3.82 -24.29
CA ARG A 63 -53.22 -4.38 -22.94
C ARG A 63 -52.30 -3.60 -22.01
N THR A 64 -52.89 -2.93 -21.02
CA THR A 64 -52.23 -2.02 -20.06
C THR A 64 -51.03 -2.64 -19.34
N THR A 65 -51.12 -3.91 -18.95
CA THR A 65 -50.05 -4.67 -18.26
C THR A 65 -48.94 -5.17 -19.20
N CYS A 66 -49.10 -5.04 -20.51
CA CYS A 66 -48.09 -5.45 -21.49
C CYS A 66 -47.40 -4.23 -22.11
N ARG A 67 -48.14 -3.44 -22.91
CA ARG A 67 -47.63 -2.30 -23.68
C ARG A 67 -46.31 -2.59 -24.44
N ALA A 68 -46.12 -3.81 -24.93
CA ALA A 68 -45.05 -4.12 -25.88
C ALA A 68 -45.28 -3.38 -27.20
N ILE A 69 -44.18 -3.02 -27.87
CA ILE A 69 -44.19 -2.33 -29.17
C ILE A 69 -44.30 -3.37 -30.30
N LEU A 70 -45.01 -3.00 -31.37
CA LEU A 70 -45.11 -3.76 -32.62
C LEU A 70 -43.72 -4.13 -33.14
N ASN A 71 -43.54 -5.38 -33.56
CA ASN A 71 -42.25 -5.94 -33.92
C ASN A 71 -42.41 -7.11 -34.92
N PRO A 72 -41.34 -7.56 -35.59
CA PRO A 72 -41.44 -8.56 -36.67
C PRO A 72 -41.96 -9.95 -36.26
N PHE A 73 -42.09 -10.23 -34.96
CA PHE A 73 -42.65 -11.48 -34.44
C PHE A 73 -44.15 -11.39 -34.10
N CYS A 74 -44.79 -10.24 -34.30
CA CYS A 74 -46.24 -10.10 -34.16
C CYS A 74 -46.97 -10.65 -35.40
N CYS A 75 -47.90 -11.59 -35.21
CA CYS A 75 -48.75 -12.07 -36.31
C CYS A 75 -49.73 -10.97 -36.75
N VAL A 76 -49.74 -10.61 -38.02
CA VAL A 76 -50.61 -9.57 -38.59
C VAL A 76 -51.62 -10.18 -39.55
N ASP A 77 -52.90 -9.87 -39.35
CA ASP A 77 -53.98 -10.14 -40.29
C ASP A 77 -54.22 -8.88 -41.13
N TYR A 78 -53.65 -8.87 -42.34
CA TYR A 78 -53.78 -7.79 -43.31
C TYR A 78 -55.21 -7.58 -43.83
N ARG A 79 -56.11 -8.57 -43.66
CA ARG A 79 -57.51 -8.51 -44.11
C ARG A 79 -58.41 -7.87 -43.04
N SER A 80 -58.27 -8.23 -41.77
CA SER A 80 -59.01 -7.60 -40.67
C SER A 80 -58.32 -6.35 -40.09
N LYS A 81 -57.08 -6.06 -40.51
CA LYS A 81 -56.24 -4.95 -40.03
C LYS A 81 -55.97 -5.03 -38.51
N ILE A 82 -55.73 -6.25 -38.04
CA ILE A 82 -55.47 -6.59 -36.62
C ILE A 82 -54.08 -7.22 -36.50
N TRP A 83 -53.39 -6.94 -35.39
CA TRP A 83 -52.13 -7.60 -35.03
C TRP A 83 -52.22 -8.26 -33.65
N ILE A 84 -51.54 -9.39 -33.51
CA ILE A 84 -51.49 -10.20 -32.29
C ILE A 84 -50.13 -9.99 -31.63
N CYS A 85 -50.13 -9.49 -30.39
CA CYS A 85 -48.92 -9.23 -29.63
C CYS A 85 -48.27 -10.55 -29.17
N ASN A 86 -47.06 -10.84 -29.65
CA ASN A 86 -46.28 -12.05 -29.31
C ASN A 86 -46.06 -12.27 -27.81
N PHE A 87 -45.95 -11.19 -27.01
CA PHE A 87 -45.76 -11.28 -25.56
C PHE A 87 -46.99 -11.68 -24.72
N CYS A 88 -48.21 -11.40 -25.19
CA CYS A 88 -49.41 -11.53 -24.35
C CYS A 88 -50.67 -12.04 -25.08
N LEU A 89 -50.54 -12.34 -26.37
CA LEU A 89 -51.58 -12.82 -27.29
C LEU A 89 -52.82 -11.90 -27.41
N GLN A 90 -52.71 -10.65 -26.95
CA GLN A 90 -53.72 -9.62 -27.15
C GLN A 90 -53.86 -9.33 -28.65
N ARG A 91 -55.10 -9.35 -29.16
CA ARG A 91 -55.46 -8.80 -30.47
C ARG A 91 -55.62 -7.29 -30.35
N ASN A 92 -55.03 -6.54 -31.27
CA ASN A 92 -55.03 -5.07 -31.31
C ASN A 92 -55.40 -4.63 -32.73
N SER A 93 -56.18 -3.57 -32.90
CA SER A 93 -56.33 -2.93 -34.20
C SER A 93 -55.02 -2.23 -34.60
N LEU A 94 -54.75 -2.16 -35.91
CA LEU A 94 -53.70 -1.30 -36.45
C LEU A 94 -54.17 0.17 -36.44
N PRO A 95 -53.26 1.16 -36.26
CA PRO A 95 -53.63 2.57 -36.32
C PRO A 95 -54.10 2.99 -37.72
N THR A 96 -54.87 4.09 -37.80
CA THR A 96 -55.40 4.61 -39.08
C THR A 96 -54.31 4.90 -40.11
N GLN A 97 -53.10 5.30 -39.68
CA GLN A 97 -51.94 5.52 -40.55
C GLN A 97 -51.49 4.25 -41.32
N TYR A 98 -51.86 3.05 -40.82
CA TYR A 98 -51.55 1.75 -41.45
C TYR A 98 -52.75 1.16 -42.21
N ALA A 99 -53.79 1.94 -42.53
CA ALA A 99 -54.94 1.45 -43.30
C ALA A 99 -54.53 0.80 -44.64
N GLY A 100 -53.53 1.35 -45.33
CA GLY A 100 -53.00 0.86 -46.61
C GLY A 100 -52.11 -0.39 -46.54
N ILE A 101 -51.81 -0.93 -45.35
CA ILE A 101 -50.86 -2.05 -45.16
C ILE A 101 -51.25 -3.32 -45.95
N SER A 102 -50.27 -3.98 -46.56
CA SER A 102 -50.40 -5.32 -47.18
C SER A 102 -49.16 -6.17 -46.93
N GLU A 103 -49.18 -7.43 -47.34
CA GLU A 103 -48.01 -8.33 -47.27
C GLU A 103 -46.80 -7.79 -48.06
N GLN A 104 -47.04 -7.03 -49.14
CA GLN A 104 -46.01 -6.40 -49.97
C GLN A 104 -45.62 -5.00 -49.47
N LEU A 105 -46.54 -4.31 -48.79
CA LEU A 105 -46.36 -2.96 -48.26
C LEU A 105 -46.44 -2.99 -46.73
N GLN A 106 -45.37 -3.47 -46.10
CA GLN A 106 -45.22 -3.55 -44.65
C GLN A 106 -44.48 -2.31 -44.10
N PRO A 107 -44.86 -1.78 -42.91
CA PRO A 107 -44.09 -0.76 -42.21
C PRO A 107 -42.77 -1.35 -41.67
N ALA A 108 -41.80 -0.49 -41.40
CA ALA A 108 -40.42 -0.91 -41.13
C ALA A 108 -40.30 -1.85 -39.92
N GLU A 109 -41.04 -1.61 -38.83
CA GLU A 109 -41.01 -2.42 -37.61
C GLU A 109 -41.63 -3.82 -37.75
N LEU A 110 -42.19 -4.17 -38.91
CA LEU A 110 -42.63 -5.54 -39.23
C LEU A 110 -41.62 -6.29 -40.12
N SER A 111 -40.65 -5.60 -40.72
CA SER A 111 -39.62 -6.23 -41.55
C SER A 111 -38.66 -7.08 -40.71
N PRO A 112 -38.41 -8.35 -41.06
CA PRO A 112 -37.41 -9.19 -40.37
C PRO A 112 -35.97 -8.66 -40.38
N HIS A 113 -35.65 -7.63 -41.17
CA HIS A 113 -34.35 -6.95 -41.16
C HIS A 113 -34.23 -5.88 -40.04
N TYR A 114 -35.36 -5.41 -39.50
CA TYR A 114 -35.43 -4.36 -38.48
C TYR A 114 -36.01 -4.89 -37.15
N THR A 115 -35.46 -6.01 -36.68
CA THR A 115 -35.63 -6.50 -35.29
C THR A 115 -35.18 -5.46 -34.25
N THR A 116 -34.23 -4.61 -34.63
CA THR A 116 -33.84 -3.37 -33.95
C THR A 116 -34.17 -2.18 -34.83
N ILE A 117 -34.82 -1.16 -34.25
CA ILE A 117 -35.22 0.08 -34.94
C ILE A 117 -35.28 1.27 -33.97
N GLU A 118 -35.23 2.50 -34.48
CA GLU A 118 -35.24 3.75 -33.69
C GLU A 118 -36.34 4.73 -34.16
N TYR A 119 -37.14 5.20 -33.21
CA TYR A 119 -38.22 6.17 -33.41
C TYR A 119 -37.85 7.54 -32.85
N THR A 120 -38.17 8.61 -33.56
CA THR A 120 -38.03 10.01 -33.10
C THR A 120 -39.40 10.58 -32.75
N LEU A 121 -39.60 10.94 -31.47
CA LEU A 121 -40.88 11.42 -30.97
C LEU A 121 -41.06 12.91 -31.27
N MET A 122 -41.52 13.22 -32.49
CA MET A 122 -41.69 14.59 -33.01
C MET A 122 -42.60 15.49 -32.14
N ARG A 123 -43.41 14.91 -31.24
CA ARG A 123 -44.30 15.61 -30.30
C ARG A 123 -43.71 15.78 -28.90
N ALA A 124 -42.47 15.32 -28.66
CA ALA A 124 -41.79 15.40 -27.38
C ALA A 124 -40.41 16.09 -27.52
N PRO A 125 -40.38 17.41 -27.78
CA PRO A 125 -39.16 18.19 -27.72
C PRO A 125 -38.59 18.19 -26.29
N VAL A 126 -37.26 18.27 -26.17
CA VAL A 126 -36.54 18.33 -24.89
C VAL A 126 -35.94 19.72 -24.66
N GLN A 127 -35.57 20.01 -23.41
CA GLN A 127 -34.71 21.16 -23.09
C GLN A 127 -33.27 20.91 -23.59
N PRO A 128 -32.49 21.95 -23.94
CA PRO A 128 -31.08 21.80 -24.28
C PRO A 128 -30.27 21.11 -23.16
N ALA A 129 -29.20 20.41 -23.54
CA ALA A 129 -28.33 19.74 -22.58
C ALA A 129 -27.52 20.77 -21.74
N VAL A 130 -27.35 20.47 -20.45
CA VAL A 130 -26.58 21.31 -19.52
C VAL A 130 -25.18 20.74 -19.30
N PHE A 131 -24.15 21.58 -19.32
CA PHE A 131 -22.75 21.23 -19.07
C PHE A 131 -22.23 22.07 -17.92
N LEU A 132 -21.88 21.43 -16.80
CA LEU A 132 -21.43 22.09 -15.57
C LEU A 132 -20.00 21.69 -15.27
N PHE A 133 -19.05 22.59 -15.56
CA PHE A 133 -17.66 22.41 -15.22
C PHE A 133 -17.46 22.64 -13.71
N VAL A 134 -16.87 21.67 -13.01
CA VAL A 134 -16.56 21.75 -11.57
C VAL A 134 -15.05 21.55 -11.42
N VAL A 135 -14.33 22.67 -11.35
CA VAL A 135 -12.88 22.75 -11.56
C VAL A 135 -12.15 22.97 -10.25
N ASP A 136 -11.27 22.05 -9.89
CA ASP A 136 -10.31 22.25 -8.82
C ASP A 136 -9.32 23.39 -9.13
N THR A 137 -8.85 24.10 -8.12
CA THR A 137 -7.76 25.10 -8.23
C THR A 137 -6.56 24.79 -7.33
N CYS A 138 -6.56 23.65 -6.64
CA CYS A 138 -5.48 23.16 -5.78
C CYS A 138 -4.48 22.30 -6.59
N MET A 139 -3.86 22.88 -7.62
CA MET A 139 -2.91 22.24 -8.53
C MET A 139 -1.73 23.15 -8.91
N ASP A 140 -0.77 22.61 -9.68
CA ASP A 140 0.37 23.37 -10.20
C ASP A 140 0.05 24.21 -11.44
N GLU A 141 0.88 25.21 -11.75
CA GLU A 141 0.62 26.19 -12.83
C GLU A 141 0.56 25.54 -14.22
N ASP A 142 1.48 24.62 -14.54
CA ASP A 142 1.51 23.95 -15.84
C ASP A 142 0.25 23.11 -16.08
N ASP A 143 -0.24 22.45 -15.03
CA ASP A 143 -1.49 21.69 -15.05
C ASP A 143 -2.73 22.60 -15.08
N MET A 144 -2.71 23.72 -14.36
CA MET A 144 -3.79 24.71 -14.42
C MET A 144 -3.89 25.32 -15.82
N ILE A 145 -2.76 25.68 -16.45
CA ILE A 145 -2.71 26.19 -17.84
C ILE A 145 -3.23 25.13 -18.81
N ALA A 146 -2.73 23.90 -18.73
CA ALA A 146 -3.20 22.79 -19.57
C ALA A 146 -4.70 22.48 -19.41
N LEU A 147 -5.24 22.64 -18.19
CA LEU A 147 -6.66 22.46 -17.93
C LEU A 147 -7.50 23.62 -18.50
N LYS A 148 -7.02 24.87 -18.44
CA LYS A 148 -7.67 26.02 -19.10
C LYS A 148 -7.81 25.81 -20.61
N GLU A 149 -6.70 25.47 -21.28
CA GLU A 149 -6.67 25.15 -22.72
C GLU A 149 -7.73 24.08 -23.06
N SER A 150 -7.76 23.03 -22.24
CA SER A 150 -8.68 21.90 -22.41
C SER A 150 -10.15 22.30 -22.23
N LEU A 151 -10.46 23.16 -21.25
CA LEU A 151 -11.81 23.66 -20.99
C LEU A 151 -12.27 24.66 -22.07
N GLN A 152 -11.38 25.55 -22.55
CA GLN A 152 -11.66 26.47 -23.67
C GLN A 152 -11.87 25.69 -24.98
N MET A 153 -11.05 24.67 -25.25
CA MET A 153 -11.28 23.71 -26.34
C MET A 153 -12.66 23.06 -26.21
N ALA A 154 -13.00 22.48 -25.04
CA ALA A 154 -14.30 21.87 -24.83
C ALA A 154 -15.47 22.84 -25.06
N LEU A 155 -15.38 24.09 -24.61
CA LEU A 155 -16.39 25.12 -24.83
C LEU A 155 -16.65 25.38 -26.34
N SER A 156 -15.58 25.44 -27.15
CA SER A 156 -15.68 25.56 -28.61
C SER A 156 -16.25 24.31 -29.32
N LEU A 157 -16.30 23.16 -28.64
CA LEU A 157 -16.86 21.89 -29.13
C LEU A 157 -18.30 21.63 -28.65
N LEU A 158 -18.91 22.52 -27.85
CA LEU A 158 -20.30 22.40 -27.40
C LEU A 158 -21.32 22.85 -28.47
N PRO A 159 -22.58 22.39 -28.41
CA PRO A 159 -23.69 23.02 -29.14
C PRO A 159 -23.87 24.48 -28.72
N THR A 160 -24.22 25.37 -29.66
CA THR A 160 -24.41 26.80 -29.39
C THR A 160 -25.65 27.10 -28.54
N ASP A 161 -26.65 26.22 -28.58
CA ASP A 161 -27.87 26.24 -27.78
C ASP A 161 -27.72 25.52 -26.43
N ALA A 162 -26.64 24.76 -26.23
CA ALA A 162 -26.38 24.08 -24.97
C ALA A 162 -26.18 25.08 -23.83
N LEU A 163 -26.55 24.65 -22.63
CA LEU A 163 -26.47 25.45 -21.42
C LEU A 163 -25.15 25.14 -20.70
N VAL A 164 -24.39 26.16 -20.32
CA VAL A 164 -23.10 26.02 -19.64
C VAL A 164 -23.10 26.73 -18.29
N GLY A 165 -22.39 26.15 -17.31
CA GLY A 165 -22.16 26.71 -15.99
C GLY A 165 -20.75 26.39 -15.47
N LEU A 166 -20.22 27.21 -14.56
CA LEU A 166 -18.90 27.03 -13.96
C LEU A 166 -18.95 27.11 -12.43
N ILE A 167 -18.33 26.13 -11.80
CA ILE A 167 -18.00 26.11 -10.38
C ILE A 167 -16.49 25.88 -10.26
N THR A 168 -15.80 26.68 -9.45
CA THR A 168 -14.41 26.42 -9.10
C THR A 168 -14.27 26.14 -7.60
N PHE A 169 -13.28 25.36 -7.19
CA PHE A 169 -13.09 25.07 -5.77
C PHE A 169 -11.64 24.76 -5.39
N GLY A 170 -11.32 25.10 -4.14
CA GLY A 170 -10.14 24.65 -3.43
C GLY A 170 -10.53 24.41 -1.97
N ARG A 171 -10.08 25.28 -1.07
CA ARG A 171 -10.56 25.37 0.32
C ARG A 171 -12.02 25.85 0.41
N MET A 172 -12.42 26.70 -0.54
CA MET A 172 -13.76 27.27 -0.66
C MET A 172 -14.37 26.84 -2.00
N VAL A 173 -15.70 26.90 -2.11
CA VAL A 173 -16.44 26.54 -3.34
C VAL A 173 -17.07 27.80 -3.91
N HIS A 174 -16.80 28.10 -5.18
CA HIS A 174 -17.23 29.32 -5.88
C HIS A 174 -18.18 28.96 -7.03
N VAL A 175 -19.43 29.42 -6.94
CA VAL A 175 -20.41 29.31 -8.04
C VAL A 175 -20.41 30.62 -8.83
N HIS A 176 -20.03 30.59 -10.11
CA HIS A 176 -19.82 31.80 -10.91
C HIS A 176 -21.11 32.28 -11.59
N GLU A 177 -21.34 33.59 -11.57
CA GLU A 177 -22.45 34.26 -12.28
C GLU A 177 -21.97 34.63 -13.68
N LEU A 178 -22.57 34.03 -14.71
CA LEU A 178 -22.17 34.17 -16.11
C LEU A 178 -22.89 35.35 -16.78
N ASN A 179 -22.29 35.87 -17.87
CA ASN A 179 -22.81 37.01 -18.62
C ASN A 179 -23.03 38.29 -17.75
N CYS A 180 -22.14 38.52 -16.78
CA CYS A 180 -22.16 39.72 -15.94
C CYS A 180 -21.28 40.82 -16.57
N VAL A 181 -21.91 41.88 -17.08
CA VAL A 181 -21.20 42.93 -17.84
C VAL A 181 -20.32 43.79 -16.92
N GLY A 182 -19.01 43.82 -17.21
CA GLY A 182 -18.04 44.73 -16.59
C GLY A 182 -17.46 44.31 -15.22
N MET A 183 -17.96 43.23 -14.60
CA MET A 183 -17.40 42.64 -13.38
C MET A 183 -17.71 41.14 -13.31
N THR A 184 -16.73 40.31 -12.98
CA THR A 184 -16.97 38.91 -12.62
C THR A 184 -17.55 38.81 -11.19
N ARG A 185 -18.44 37.85 -10.94
CA ARG A 185 -19.06 37.60 -9.64
C ARG A 185 -19.12 36.11 -9.33
N SER A 186 -18.82 35.72 -8.10
CA SER A 186 -19.02 34.35 -7.63
C SER A 186 -19.61 34.30 -6.21
N TYR A 187 -20.42 33.28 -5.95
CA TYR A 187 -21.00 32.98 -4.65
C TYR A 187 -20.12 31.95 -3.93
N MET A 188 -19.56 32.36 -2.79
CA MET A 188 -18.56 31.57 -2.07
C MET A 188 -19.18 30.79 -0.88
N PHE A 189 -19.07 29.47 -0.92
CA PHE A 189 -19.50 28.54 0.13
C PHE A 189 -18.31 27.94 0.88
N ARG A 190 -18.50 27.64 2.17
CA ARG A 190 -17.47 27.00 3.02
C ARG A 190 -17.33 25.53 2.67
N GLY A 191 -16.17 25.12 2.17
CA GLY A 191 -15.85 23.72 1.85
C GLY A 191 -15.98 22.73 3.02
N THR A 192 -16.01 23.21 4.26
CA THR A 192 -16.21 22.38 5.47
C THR A 192 -17.65 21.93 5.71
N LYS A 193 -18.65 22.44 4.99
CA LYS A 193 -20.07 22.13 5.22
C LYS A 193 -20.71 21.36 4.06
N TYR A 194 -21.49 20.32 4.39
CA TYR A 194 -22.48 19.76 3.48
C TYR A 194 -23.64 20.74 3.28
N LEU A 195 -24.15 20.81 2.06
CA LEU A 195 -25.26 21.69 1.67
C LEU A 195 -26.29 20.91 0.84
N THR A 196 -27.54 20.91 1.30
CA THR A 196 -28.67 20.30 0.59
C THR A 196 -29.14 21.18 -0.57
N ALA A 197 -29.81 20.58 -1.56
CA ALA A 197 -30.38 21.30 -2.70
C ALA A 197 -31.27 22.47 -2.29
N LYS A 198 -32.13 22.30 -1.27
CA LYS A 198 -32.96 23.38 -0.72
C LYS A 198 -32.13 24.53 -0.14
N GLN A 199 -31.06 24.26 0.59
CA GLN A 199 -30.19 25.31 1.14
C GLN A 199 -29.41 26.04 0.04
N VAL A 200 -28.97 25.33 -1.01
CA VAL A 200 -28.38 25.95 -2.22
C VAL A 200 -29.41 26.85 -2.91
N GLN A 201 -30.67 26.37 -3.03
CA GLN A 201 -31.79 27.14 -3.58
C GLN A 201 -32.01 28.47 -2.83
N GLU A 202 -32.07 28.40 -1.50
CA GLU A 202 -32.32 29.55 -0.62
C GLU A 202 -31.16 30.55 -0.63
N MET A 203 -29.91 30.09 -0.56
CA MET A 203 -28.73 30.97 -0.53
C MET A 203 -28.39 31.62 -1.88
N LEU A 204 -28.72 30.96 -3.00
CA LEU A 204 -28.53 31.50 -4.35
C LEU A 204 -29.74 32.29 -4.88
N GLY A 205 -30.84 32.35 -4.12
CA GLY A 205 -32.07 33.07 -4.50
C GLY A 205 -32.82 32.42 -5.68
N LEU A 206 -32.78 31.09 -5.80
CA LEU A 206 -33.32 30.38 -6.96
C LEU A 206 -34.84 30.16 -6.84
N THR A 207 -35.62 30.83 -7.68
CA THR A 207 -37.03 30.48 -7.89
C THR A 207 -37.12 29.20 -8.72
N LYS A 208 -37.93 28.23 -8.31
CA LYS A 208 -38.23 27.06 -9.17
C LYS A 208 -38.99 27.54 -10.41
N GLN A 209 -38.47 27.27 -11.60
CA GLN A 209 -39.18 27.55 -12.85
C GLN A 209 -40.43 26.66 -12.93
N GLN A 210 -41.61 27.28 -12.90
CA GLN A 210 -42.92 26.62 -13.07
C GLN A 210 -43.65 27.08 -14.34
N GLN A 211 -42.99 27.83 -15.23
CA GLN A 211 -43.56 28.34 -16.48
C GLN A 211 -42.55 28.23 -17.64
N PRO A 212 -43.01 27.98 -18.88
CA PRO A 212 -42.16 27.77 -20.05
C PRO A 212 -41.70 29.10 -20.70
N ASN A 213 -41.28 30.09 -19.92
CA ASN A 213 -40.67 31.32 -20.43
C ASN A 213 -39.13 31.22 -20.34
N PRO A 214 -38.37 31.61 -21.39
CA PRO A 214 -36.93 31.34 -21.49
C PRO A 214 -36.05 32.34 -20.72
N THR A 215 -36.40 32.63 -19.46
CA THR A 215 -35.54 33.42 -18.55
C THR A 215 -34.44 32.52 -17.98
N TYR A 216 -33.37 32.32 -18.75
CA TYR A 216 -32.20 31.52 -18.36
C TYR A 216 -31.60 31.98 -17.03
N ASN A 217 -31.08 31.03 -16.25
CA ASN A 217 -30.58 31.33 -14.91
C ASN A 217 -29.19 31.98 -14.96
N LYS A 218 -28.93 32.98 -14.12
CA LYS A 218 -27.64 33.70 -14.09
C LYS A 218 -26.39 32.83 -13.80
N PHE A 219 -26.55 31.60 -13.31
CA PHE A 219 -25.47 30.63 -13.12
C PHE A 219 -25.33 29.61 -14.26
N ILE A 220 -26.34 29.51 -15.14
CA ILE A 220 -26.41 28.53 -16.23
C ILE A 220 -27.02 29.21 -17.48
N GLN A 221 -26.17 29.57 -18.43
CA GLN A 221 -26.50 30.38 -19.61
C GLN A 221 -26.25 29.59 -20.91
N PRO A 222 -26.93 29.91 -22.04
CA PRO A 222 -26.58 29.35 -23.34
C PRO A 222 -25.14 29.69 -23.74
N VAL A 223 -24.41 28.75 -24.36
CA VAL A 223 -23.03 28.98 -24.85
C VAL A 223 -22.99 30.21 -25.77
N SER A 224 -23.90 30.31 -26.74
CA SER A 224 -24.05 31.48 -27.64
C SER A 224 -24.36 32.83 -26.97
N ALA A 225 -24.62 32.86 -25.66
CA ALA A 225 -24.88 34.08 -24.89
C ALA A 225 -23.75 34.41 -23.88
N CYS A 226 -22.73 33.56 -23.73
CA CYS A 226 -21.68 33.77 -22.74
C CYS A 226 -20.28 33.23 -23.13
N ASP A 227 -20.10 32.66 -24.32
CA ASP A 227 -18.86 32.07 -24.83
C ASP A 227 -17.60 32.91 -24.59
N MET A 228 -17.58 34.19 -25.00
CA MET A 228 -16.46 35.09 -24.77
C MET A 228 -16.22 35.29 -23.26
N SER A 229 -17.26 35.66 -22.52
CA SER A 229 -17.17 35.92 -21.07
C SER A 229 -16.71 34.71 -20.26
N LEU A 230 -17.01 33.50 -20.71
CA LEU A 230 -16.56 32.25 -20.08
C LEU A 230 -15.15 31.87 -20.55
N THR A 231 -14.80 32.13 -21.81
CA THR A 231 -13.43 31.95 -22.33
C THR A 231 -12.44 32.83 -21.57
N ASP A 232 -12.79 34.10 -21.36
CA ASP A 232 -12.01 35.06 -20.57
C ASP A 232 -11.88 34.61 -19.12
N LEU A 233 -13.00 34.27 -18.45
CA LEU A 233 -13.02 33.80 -17.06
C LEU A 233 -12.19 32.52 -16.88
N LEU A 234 -12.27 31.57 -17.82
CA LEU A 234 -11.40 30.38 -17.85
C LEU A 234 -9.93 30.77 -17.98
N GLY A 235 -9.60 31.72 -18.88
CA GLY A 235 -8.26 32.26 -19.04
C GLY A 235 -7.70 32.90 -17.76
N ASP A 236 -8.55 33.60 -17.01
CA ASP A 236 -8.21 34.31 -15.78
C ASP A 236 -8.09 33.41 -14.52
N LEU A 237 -8.49 32.13 -14.57
CA LEU A 237 -8.44 31.24 -13.39
C LEU A 237 -7.03 31.16 -12.78
N GLN A 238 -6.95 31.15 -11.45
CA GLN A 238 -5.69 31.07 -10.71
C GLN A 238 -5.71 29.89 -9.73
N ARG A 239 -4.53 29.49 -9.24
CA ARG A 239 -4.42 28.53 -8.12
C ARG A 239 -5.20 29.03 -6.90
N ASP A 240 -5.65 28.12 -6.03
CA ASP A 240 -6.29 28.49 -4.76
C ASP A 240 -5.36 29.37 -3.92
N SER A 241 -5.84 30.54 -3.49
CA SER A 241 -5.00 31.61 -2.93
C SER A 241 -4.55 31.34 -1.47
N TRP A 242 -4.82 30.15 -0.94
CA TRP A 242 -4.47 29.77 0.43
C TRP A 242 -3.09 29.09 0.47
N PRO A 243 -2.10 29.67 1.19
CA PRO A 243 -0.76 29.11 1.23
C PRO A 243 -0.73 27.75 1.95
N VAL A 244 -0.11 26.77 1.31
CA VAL A 244 0.06 25.41 1.84
C VAL A 244 1.28 25.38 2.77
N GLN A 245 1.11 24.80 3.96
CA GLN A 245 2.20 24.69 4.94
C GLN A 245 3.15 23.54 4.58
N LEU A 246 4.45 23.71 4.87
CA LEU A 246 5.45 22.65 4.66
C LEU A 246 5.02 21.36 5.41
N GLY A 247 5.06 20.23 4.72
CA GLY A 247 4.60 18.95 5.29
C GLY A 247 3.08 18.72 5.22
N LYS A 248 2.32 19.59 4.56
CA LYS A 248 0.88 19.43 4.33
C LYS A 248 0.47 19.46 2.86
N ARG A 249 -0.65 18.81 2.57
CA ARG A 249 -1.42 18.86 1.32
C ARG A 249 -2.27 20.15 1.26
N PRO A 250 -2.68 20.61 0.06
CA PRO A 250 -3.71 21.64 -0.08
C PRO A 250 -5.01 21.26 0.64
N LEU A 251 -5.78 22.25 1.08
CA LEU A 251 -7.13 22.05 1.61
C LEU A 251 -8.12 21.98 0.43
N ARG A 252 -8.59 20.77 0.12
CA ARG A 252 -9.41 20.47 -1.06
C ARG A 252 -10.79 19.98 -0.63
N SER A 253 -11.84 20.67 -1.07
CA SER A 253 -13.23 20.44 -0.61
C SER A 253 -14.14 19.78 -1.67
N THR A 254 -13.60 18.81 -2.40
CA THR A 254 -14.26 18.11 -3.53
C THR A 254 -15.70 17.67 -3.24
N GLY A 255 -15.96 17.06 -2.08
CA GLY A 255 -17.29 16.58 -1.73
C GLY A 255 -18.30 17.70 -1.43
N ALA A 256 -17.84 18.87 -0.96
CA ALA A 256 -18.69 20.04 -0.82
C ALA A 256 -18.99 20.68 -2.19
N ALA A 257 -17.98 20.78 -3.07
CA ALA A 257 -18.14 21.28 -4.44
C ALA A 257 -19.17 20.45 -5.23
N LEU A 258 -19.01 19.13 -5.22
CA LEU A 258 -19.93 18.19 -5.88
C LEU A 258 -21.35 18.27 -5.29
N SER A 259 -21.49 18.43 -3.96
CA SER A 259 -22.81 18.60 -3.33
C SER A 259 -23.53 19.89 -3.73
N VAL A 260 -22.78 21.00 -3.89
CA VAL A 260 -23.32 22.28 -4.37
C VAL A 260 -23.70 22.19 -5.84
N ALA A 261 -22.84 21.60 -6.68
CA ALA A 261 -23.07 21.41 -8.10
C ALA A 261 -24.33 20.55 -8.38
N ILE A 262 -24.48 19.41 -7.70
CA ILE A 262 -25.69 18.58 -7.79
C ILE A 262 -26.90 19.33 -7.22
N GLY A 263 -26.76 20.09 -6.13
CA GLY A 263 -27.84 20.92 -5.59
C GLY A 263 -28.33 22.03 -6.53
N LEU A 264 -27.43 22.60 -7.34
CA LEU A 264 -27.75 23.59 -8.37
C LEU A 264 -28.54 22.94 -9.53
N LEU A 265 -28.07 21.81 -10.05
CA LEU A 265 -28.76 21.08 -11.12
C LEU A 265 -30.10 20.50 -10.67
N GLU A 266 -30.20 19.97 -9.45
CA GLU A 266 -31.42 19.44 -8.82
C GLU A 266 -32.51 20.52 -8.62
N THR A 267 -32.12 21.79 -8.51
CA THR A 267 -33.07 22.91 -8.32
C THR A 267 -33.47 23.61 -9.61
N LEU A 268 -32.60 23.61 -10.63
CA LEU A 268 -32.83 24.30 -11.91
C LEU A 268 -33.30 23.36 -13.03
N TYR A 269 -32.65 22.20 -13.21
CA TYR A 269 -32.85 21.31 -14.36
C TYR A 269 -33.09 19.84 -13.96
N PRO A 270 -34.03 19.53 -13.06
CA PRO A 270 -34.37 18.14 -12.72
C PRO A 270 -35.00 17.41 -13.91
N ASN A 271 -34.66 16.12 -14.07
CA ASN A 271 -35.12 15.24 -15.15
C ASN A 271 -34.77 15.68 -16.58
N THR A 272 -33.76 16.55 -16.72
CA THR A 272 -33.17 17.01 -17.99
C THR A 272 -31.74 16.49 -18.10
N GLY A 273 -31.28 16.19 -19.31
CA GLY A 273 -29.89 15.81 -19.57
C GLY A 273 -28.91 16.89 -19.13
N ALA A 274 -28.14 16.59 -18.08
CA ALA A 274 -27.09 17.46 -17.56
C ALA A 274 -25.80 16.66 -17.30
N ARG A 275 -24.66 17.27 -17.58
CA ARG A 275 -23.32 16.67 -17.47
C ARG A 275 -22.44 17.51 -16.56
N LEU A 276 -22.20 17.00 -15.36
CA LEU A 276 -21.29 17.56 -14.37
C LEU A 276 -19.90 16.97 -14.62
N MET A 277 -18.94 17.82 -14.97
CA MET A 277 -17.55 17.42 -15.22
C MET A 277 -16.69 17.84 -14.03
N LEU A 278 -16.29 16.90 -13.18
CA LEU A 278 -15.44 17.16 -12.02
C LEU A 278 -13.96 16.95 -12.39
N PHE A 279 -13.14 17.98 -12.26
CA PHE A 279 -11.70 17.93 -12.49
C PHE A 279 -10.96 18.00 -11.15
N ILE A 280 -10.06 17.05 -10.87
CA ILE A 280 -9.31 16.95 -9.60
C ILE A 280 -7.84 16.62 -9.81
N ALA A 281 -6.97 17.40 -9.14
CA ALA A 281 -5.53 17.17 -9.05
C ALA A 281 -5.10 16.64 -7.68
N GLY A 282 -5.90 15.76 -7.06
CA GLY A 282 -5.58 15.21 -5.74
C GLY A 282 -6.79 14.86 -4.87
N PRO A 283 -6.54 14.31 -3.67
CA PRO A 283 -7.58 13.80 -2.79
C PRO A 283 -8.34 14.92 -2.07
N CYS A 284 -9.61 14.65 -1.74
CA CYS A 284 -10.40 15.49 -0.85
C CYS A 284 -9.80 15.45 0.57
N THR A 285 -9.35 16.61 1.08
CA THR A 285 -8.71 16.75 2.40
C THR A 285 -9.55 17.56 3.40
N GLN A 286 -10.67 18.15 2.96
CA GLN A 286 -11.52 18.98 3.81
C GLN A 286 -13.02 18.76 3.57
N GLY A 287 -13.77 18.65 4.68
CA GLY A 287 -15.23 18.66 4.64
C GLY A 287 -15.86 17.28 4.43
N PRO A 288 -17.09 17.20 3.91
CA PRO A 288 -17.73 15.92 3.62
C PRO A 288 -17.04 15.22 2.44
N GLY A 289 -16.95 13.89 2.49
CA GLY A 289 -16.23 13.12 1.47
C GLY A 289 -14.70 13.23 1.53
N ILE A 290 -14.13 13.60 2.69
CA ILE A 290 -12.68 13.54 2.96
C ILE A 290 -12.12 12.12 2.75
N VAL A 291 -10.96 12.02 2.11
CA VAL A 291 -10.26 10.76 1.76
C VAL A 291 -8.99 10.58 2.61
N VAL A 292 -8.25 11.66 2.87
CA VAL A 292 -7.00 11.66 3.65
C VAL A 292 -6.87 12.95 4.47
N ASP A 293 -6.07 12.91 5.54
CA ASP A 293 -5.72 14.09 6.34
C ASP A 293 -4.81 15.08 5.57
N GLU A 294 -4.79 16.33 6.00
CA GLU A 294 -3.90 17.37 5.45
C GLU A 294 -2.40 17.06 5.63
N GLU A 295 -2.01 16.26 6.62
CA GLU A 295 -0.60 15.99 6.93
C GLU A 295 0.01 14.90 6.04
N PHE A 296 1.13 15.18 5.35
CA PHE A 296 1.82 14.18 4.51
C PHE A 296 2.32 12.96 5.28
N LYS A 297 2.52 13.06 6.60
CA LYS A 297 2.89 11.93 7.47
C LYS A 297 1.83 10.81 7.47
N HIS A 298 0.58 11.13 7.11
CA HIS A 298 -0.47 10.13 6.87
C HIS A 298 -0.51 9.83 5.36
N PRO A 299 -0.18 8.61 4.91
CA PRO A 299 -0.29 8.21 3.52
C PRO A 299 -1.77 8.10 3.10
N ILE A 300 -2.03 8.08 1.79
CA ILE A 300 -3.36 7.72 1.27
C ILE A 300 -3.52 6.20 1.37
N ARG A 301 -4.70 5.72 1.77
CA ARG A 301 -4.99 4.29 1.98
C ARG A 301 -4.60 3.43 0.77
N SER A 302 -3.94 2.30 1.04
CA SER A 302 -3.68 1.20 0.10
C SER A 302 -4.69 0.06 0.28
N HIS A 303 -4.70 -0.93 -0.61
CA HIS A 303 -5.51 -2.15 -0.41
C HIS A 303 -5.14 -2.89 0.88
N HIS A 304 -3.86 -2.84 1.28
CA HIS A 304 -3.37 -3.44 2.53
C HIS A 304 -3.91 -2.72 3.79
N ASP A 305 -4.15 -1.41 3.70
CA ASP A 305 -4.82 -0.65 4.76
C ASP A 305 -6.32 -0.95 4.82
N ILE A 306 -6.94 -1.23 3.68
CA ILE A 306 -8.35 -1.61 3.58
C ILE A 306 -8.58 -3.00 4.17
N GLU A 307 -7.75 -3.98 3.79
CA GLU A 307 -7.75 -5.36 4.31
C GLU A 307 -7.58 -5.41 5.85
N LYS A 308 -6.76 -4.50 6.40
CA LYS A 308 -6.51 -4.38 7.85
C LYS A 308 -7.47 -3.43 8.60
N ASP A 309 -8.50 -2.92 7.94
CA ASP A 309 -9.43 -1.87 8.41
C ASP A 309 -8.75 -0.60 8.99
N ASN A 310 -7.54 -0.30 8.52
CA ASN A 310 -6.76 0.91 8.83
C ASN A 310 -7.25 2.14 8.03
N ALA A 311 -8.16 1.94 7.06
CA ALA A 311 -8.68 2.97 6.15
C ALA A 311 -9.74 3.91 6.79
N LYS A 312 -9.35 4.63 7.85
CA LYS A 312 -10.11 5.58 8.70
C LYS A 312 -11.28 6.34 8.04
N TYR A 313 -11.12 6.83 6.81
CA TYR A 313 -12.09 7.69 6.13
C TYR A 313 -12.98 6.97 5.09
N MET A 314 -12.46 5.90 4.46
CA MET A 314 -13.04 5.27 3.26
C MET A 314 -14.54 4.95 3.42
N LYS A 315 -14.91 4.21 4.47
CA LYS A 315 -16.30 3.77 4.73
C LYS A 315 -17.29 4.93 4.88
N LYS A 316 -16.84 6.11 5.36
CA LYS A 316 -17.69 7.32 5.49
C LYS A 316 -17.77 8.10 4.18
N ALA A 317 -16.68 8.14 3.42
CA ALA A 317 -16.59 8.84 2.15
C ALA A 317 -17.36 8.11 1.03
N ILE A 318 -17.23 6.78 0.91
CA ILE A 318 -18.04 5.95 0.00
C ILE A 318 -19.53 6.27 0.17
N LYS A 319 -20.06 6.15 1.38
CA LYS A 319 -21.48 6.40 1.69
C LYS A 319 -21.92 7.84 1.38
N PHE A 320 -21.00 8.80 1.44
CA PHE A 320 -21.28 10.18 1.08
C PHE A 320 -21.40 10.36 -0.45
N TYR A 321 -20.42 9.88 -1.22
CA TYR A 321 -20.42 10.00 -2.68
C TYR A 321 -21.50 9.11 -3.33
N GLU A 322 -21.79 7.93 -2.77
CA GLU A 322 -22.94 7.09 -3.14
C GLU A 322 -24.28 7.84 -2.95
N GLY A 323 -24.43 8.59 -1.85
CA GLY A 323 -25.59 9.44 -1.59
C GLY A 323 -25.74 10.59 -2.60
N LEU A 324 -24.62 11.17 -3.06
CA LEU A 324 -24.60 12.16 -4.13
C LEU A 324 -24.91 11.54 -5.50
N ALA A 325 -24.33 10.38 -5.80
CA ALA A 325 -24.55 9.63 -7.03
C ALA A 325 -26.04 9.26 -7.23
N ASN A 326 -26.69 8.77 -6.18
CA ASN A 326 -28.13 8.49 -6.18
C ASN A 326 -28.97 9.75 -6.45
N ARG A 327 -28.64 10.91 -5.83
CA ARG A 327 -29.33 12.19 -6.10
C ARG A 327 -29.22 12.61 -7.56
N ALA A 328 -28.01 12.52 -8.15
CA ALA A 328 -27.79 12.82 -9.56
C ALA A 328 -28.54 11.84 -10.49
N ALA A 329 -28.43 10.53 -10.23
CA ALA A 329 -29.09 9.51 -11.04
C ALA A 329 -30.63 9.64 -11.02
N ILE A 330 -31.23 9.88 -9.85
CA ILE A 330 -32.67 10.14 -9.73
C ILE A 330 -33.07 11.35 -10.59
N ASN A 331 -32.30 12.44 -10.57
CA ASN A 331 -32.57 13.63 -11.37
C ASN A 331 -32.14 13.53 -12.85
N GLY A 332 -31.43 12.49 -13.27
CA GLY A 332 -31.02 12.30 -14.68
C GLY A 332 -29.70 12.97 -15.06
N HIS A 333 -28.87 13.31 -14.07
CA HIS A 333 -27.61 14.01 -14.25
C HIS A 333 -26.43 13.04 -14.28
N VAL A 334 -25.46 13.34 -15.15
CA VAL A 334 -24.20 12.60 -15.35
C VAL A 334 -23.11 13.23 -14.50
N ILE A 335 -22.26 12.41 -13.87
CA ILE A 335 -21.06 12.87 -13.15
C ILE A 335 -19.83 12.20 -13.75
N ASP A 336 -19.04 12.96 -14.50
CA ASP A 336 -17.70 12.53 -14.92
C ASP A 336 -16.68 12.83 -13.81
N LEU A 337 -15.67 11.95 -13.70
CA LEU A 337 -14.51 12.13 -12.83
C LEU A 337 -13.25 12.21 -13.69
N TYR A 338 -12.66 13.40 -13.82
CA TYR A 338 -11.38 13.65 -14.49
C TYR A 338 -10.29 13.83 -13.44
N SER A 339 -9.55 12.76 -13.18
CA SER A 339 -8.50 12.69 -12.16
C SER A 339 -7.12 12.75 -12.79
N SER A 340 -6.33 13.77 -12.45
CA SER A 340 -4.99 13.99 -13.00
C SER A 340 -4.01 14.34 -11.90
N ALA A 341 -3.29 13.35 -11.37
CA ALA A 341 -2.35 13.53 -10.25
C ALA A 341 -1.33 12.38 -10.13
N LEU A 342 -0.18 12.68 -9.53
CA LEU A 342 0.89 11.71 -9.25
C LEU A 342 0.63 10.77 -8.06
N ASP A 343 -0.43 11.02 -7.28
CA ASP A 343 -0.89 10.20 -6.14
C ASP A 343 -2.44 10.15 -6.17
N GLN A 344 -3.02 9.19 -5.45
CA GLN A 344 -4.45 8.87 -5.49
C GLN A 344 -5.36 10.06 -5.16
N THR A 345 -6.51 10.15 -5.83
CA THR A 345 -7.45 11.29 -5.72
C THR A 345 -8.76 10.92 -5.01
N GLY A 346 -8.96 9.64 -4.69
CA GLY A 346 -10.18 9.14 -4.07
C GLY A 346 -11.21 8.62 -5.08
N LEU A 347 -10.78 8.18 -6.26
CA LEU A 347 -11.67 7.52 -7.23
C LEU A 347 -12.33 6.27 -6.62
N HIS A 348 -11.67 5.57 -5.69
CA HIS A 348 -12.26 4.45 -4.97
C HIS A 348 -13.53 4.84 -4.18
N GLU A 349 -13.50 5.98 -3.48
CA GLU A 349 -14.64 6.54 -2.76
C GLU A 349 -15.69 7.11 -3.73
N MET A 350 -15.25 7.74 -4.81
CA MET A 350 -16.12 8.46 -5.75
C MET A 350 -16.73 7.58 -6.86
N LYS A 351 -16.29 6.32 -7.03
CA LYS A 351 -16.65 5.44 -8.16
C LYS A 351 -18.15 5.35 -8.47
N TYR A 352 -18.99 5.43 -7.43
CA TYR A 352 -20.45 5.39 -7.57
C TYR A 352 -21.01 6.56 -8.39
N CYS A 353 -20.36 7.73 -8.38
CA CYS A 353 -20.77 8.89 -9.17
C CYS A 353 -20.75 8.60 -10.68
N SER A 354 -19.65 8.08 -11.21
CA SER A 354 -19.58 7.60 -12.60
C SER A 354 -20.48 6.38 -12.79
N ASN A 355 -20.33 5.35 -11.94
CA ASN A 355 -20.97 4.04 -12.12
C ASN A 355 -22.51 4.09 -12.11
N TYR A 356 -23.15 4.93 -11.29
CA TYR A 356 -24.61 5.03 -11.26
C TYR A 356 -25.19 5.98 -12.31
N THR A 357 -24.38 6.90 -12.84
CA THR A 357 -24.88 7.93 -13.77
C THR A 357 -24.55 7.67 -15.24
N GLY A 358 -23.55 6.83 -15.57
CA GLY A 358 -23.03 6.74 -16.93
C GLY A 358 -22.09 7.91 -17.27
N GLY A 359 -21.46 8.49 -16.25
CA GLY A 359 -20.34 9.40 -16.43
C GLY A 359 -19.03 8.63 -16.61
N HIS A 360 -18.04 9.28 -17.21
CA HIS A 360 -16.72 8.70 -17.40
C HIS A 360 -15.89 8.72 -16.11
N MET A 361 -14.84 7.92 -16.07
CA MET A 361 -13.80 7.97 -15.04
C MET A 361 -12.44 7.96 -15.73
N VAL A 362 -11.81 9.12 -15.85
CA VAL A 362 -10.50 9.29 -16.50
C VAL A 362 -9.43 9.43 -15.44
N MET A 363 -8.32 8.72 -15.61
CA MET A 363 -7.12 8.79 -14.78
C MET A 363 -5.91 9.19 -15.66
N SER A 364 -5.12 10.17 -15.23
CA SER A 364 -3.81 10.48 -15.81
C SER A 364 -2.82 10.93 -14.73
N ASP A 365 -1.54 10.95 -15.07
CA ASP A 365 -0.46 11.40 -14.16
C ASP A 365 -0.51 12.94 -13.95
N ALA A 366 -0.97 13.69 -14.96
CA ALA A 366 -1.06 15.17 -14.99
C ALA A 366 -2.03 15.65 -16.09
N PHE A 367 -2.59 16.87 -15.97
CA PHE A 367 -3.47 17.50 -16.97
C PHE A 367 -2.71 17.95 -18.22
N ASN A 368 -1.42 18.27 -18.10
CA ASN A 368 -0.57 18.63 -19.25
C ASN A 368 -0.15 17.43 -20.13
N THR A 369 -0.71 16.23 -19.90
CA THR A 369 -0.44 15.06 -20.74
C THR A 369 -1.29 15.04 -22.01
N SER A 370 -0.71 14.57 -23.13
CA SER A 370 -1.46 14.26 -24.35
C SER A 370 -2.57 13.24 -24.11
N LEU A 371 -2.33 12.28 -23.21
CA LEU A 371 -3.28 11.29 -22.71
C LEU A 371 -4.57 11.95 -22.20
N PHE A 372 -4.45 12.96 -21.34
CA PHE A 372 -5.61 13.71 -20.86
C PHE A 372 -6.24 14.55 -21.97
N LYS A 373 -5.46 15.41 -22.64
CA LYS A 373 -5.99 16.38 -23.63
C LYS A 373 -6.78 15.68 -24.75
N GLN A 374 -6.25 14.58 -25.30
CA GLN A 374 -6.95 13.80 -26.32
C GLN A 374 -8.14 13.01 -25.76
N THR A 375 -8.03 12.39 -24.57
CA THR A 375 -9.17 11.69 -23.96
C THR A 375 -10.34 12.64 -23.71
N PHE A 376 -10.07 13.85 -23.21
CA PHE A 376 -11.11 14.85 -22.95
C PHE A 376 -11.73 15.38 -24.25
N GLN A 377 -10.94 15.61 -25.30
CA GLN A 377 -11.47 15.97 -26.63
C GLN A 377 -12.45 14.92 -27.17
N LYS A 378 -12.15 13.62 -26.99
CA LYS A 378 -13.02 12.51 -27.45
C LYS A 378 -14.39 12.44 -26.75
N VAL A 379 -14.58 13.07 -25.60
CA VAL A 379 -15.89 13.14 -24.92
C VAL A 379 -16.92 13.87 -25.80
N PHE A 380 -16.45 14.81 -26.63
CA PHE A 380 -17.26 15.59 -27.57
C PHE A 380 -17.25 15.02 -29.00
N ALA A 381 -16.78 13.77 -29.18
CA ALA A 381 -16.71 13.12 -30.48
C ALA A 381 -18.09 13.01 -31.15
N LYS A 382 -18.09 13.25 -32.46
CA LYS A 382 -19.27 13.18 -33.34
C LYS A 382 -19.20 11.95 -34.24
N ASP A 383 -20.36 11.51 -34.70
CA ASP A 383 -20.49 10.40 -35.64
C ASP A 383 -20.32 10.88 -37.11
N GLN A 384 -20.51 9.96 -38.06
CA GLN A 384 -20.46 10.26 -39.50
C GLN A 384 -21.56 11.22 -39.99
N LYS A 385 -22.61 11.45 -39.19
CA LYS A 385 -23.70 12.39 -39.46
C LYS A 385 -23.47 13.76 -38.81
N ASN A 386 -22.32 13.96 -38.15
CA ASN A 386 -21.96 15.14 -37.36
C ASN A 386 -22.85 15.34 -36.11
N GLU A 387 -23.49 14.27 -35.62
CA GLU A 387 -24.26 14.23 -34.37
C GLU A 387 -23.34 13.77 -33.21
N TYR A 388 -23.55 14.26 -31.99
CA TYR A 388 -22.72 13.87 -30.84
C TYR A 388 -22.99 12.42 -30.40
N ARG A 389 -21.93 11.66 -30.09
CA ARG A 389 -22.07 10.28 -29.60
C ARG A 389 -22.63 10.19 -28.17
N MET A 390 -22.39 11.19 -27.32
CA MET A 390 -23.00 11.26 -25.99
C MET A 390 -24.50 11.51 -26.08
N ASN A 391 -25.28 10.81 -25.25
CA ASN A 391 -26.73 10.96 -25.15
C ASN A 391 -27.18 10.90 -23.69
N PHE A 392 -28.39 11.38 -23.37
CA PHE A 392 -28.80 11.63 -21.98
C PHE A 392 -30.10 10.95 -21.57
N GLY A 393 -30.29 10.80 -20.25
CA GLY A 393 -31.59 10.45 -19.65
C GLY A 393 -32.18 9.11 -20.11
N GLY A 394 -31.32 8.15 -20.47
CA GLY A 394 -31.70 6.82 -20.93
C GLY A 394 -32.54 6.06 -19.89
N ALA A 395 -33.66 5.52 -20.32
CA ALA A 395 -34.51 4.62 -19.55
C ALA A 395 -34.75 3.35 -20.36
N ILE A 396 -34.25 2.22 -19.86
CA ILE A 396 -34.34 0.91 -20.48
C ILE A 396 -35.43 0.12 -19.76
N GLU A 397 -36.53 -0.21 -20.44
CA GLU A 397 -37.53 -1.19 -19.98
C GLU A 397 -37.31 -2.53 -20.71
N VAL A 398 -37.37 -3.64 -19.96
CA VAL A 398 -37.27 -4.99 -20.52
C VAL A 398 -38.59 -5.75 -20.35
N LYS A 399 -39.14 -6.22 -21.47
CA LYS A 399 -40.34 -7.06 -21.55
C LYS A 399 -39.94 -8.46 -22.03
N THR A 400 -40.55 -9.49 -21.48
CA THR A 400 -40.22 -10.91 -21.73
C THR A 400 -41.50 -11.73 -21.90
N SER A 401 -41.43 -12.87 -22.58
CA SER A 401 -42.53 -13.86 -22.55
C SER A 401 -42.76 -14.39 -21.12
N HIS A 402 -43.96 -14.92 -20.85
CA HIS A 402 -44.36 -15.38 -19.51
C HIS A 402 -43.48 -16.50 -18.90
N GLU A 403 -42.76 -17.26 -19.73
CA GLU A 403 -41.80 -18.29 -19.31
C GLU A 403 -40.51 -17.70 -18.71
N LEU A 404 -40.24 -16.41 -18.95
CA LEU A 404 -39.00 -15.73 -18.59
C LEU A 404 -39.23 -14.55 -17.64
N LYS A 405 -38.45 -14.54 -16.56
CA LYS A 405 -38.33 -13.40 -15.64
C LYS A 405 -36.94 -12.77 -15.71
N VAL A 406 -36.86 -11.52 -15.28
CA VAL A 406 -35.68 -10.66 -15.21
C VAL A 406 -35.13 -10.68 -13.79
N CYS A 407 -33.86 -11.05 -13.63
CA CYS A 407 -33.17 -11.17 -12.33
C CYS A 407 -32.47 -9.87 -11.92
N GLY A 408 -31.97 -9.10 -12.89
CA GLY A 408 -31.26 -7.85 -12.63
C GLY A 408 -30.31 -7.45 -13.76
N ALA A 409 -29.57 -6.37 -13.52
CA ALA A 409 -28.55 -5.84 -14.40
C ALA A 409 -27.20 -5.66 -13.70
N ILE A 410 -26.08 -5.89 -14.40
CA ILE A 410 -24.75 -5.40 -14.01
C ILE A 410 -24.23 -4.50 -15.13
N GLY A 411 -23.96 -3.24 -14.79
CA GLY A 411 -23.44 -2.23 -15.70
C GLY A 411 -23.64 -0.83 -15.10
N SER A 412 -23.38 0.21 -15.89
CA SER A 412 -23.55 1.59 -15.41
C SER A 412 -25.02 2.04 -15.48
N CYS A 413 -25.80 1.72 -14.45
CA CYS A 413 -27.23 2.08 -14.36
C CYS A 413 -27.74 2.13 -12.91
N VAL A 414 -28.98 2.61 -12.71
CA VAL A 414 -29.73 2.56 -11.44
C VAL A 414 -31.13 1.99 -11.66
N SER A 415 -31.64 1.23 -10.68
CA SER A 415 -33.00 0.67 -10.69
C SER A 415 -34.07 1.76 -10.69
N LEU A 416 -35.07 1.66 -11.58
CA LEU A 416 -36.27 2.49 -11.53
C LEU A 416 -37.31 1.99 -10.50
N SER A 417 -37.01 0.93 -9.75
CA SER A 417 -37.91 0.29 -8.77
C SER A 417 -39.27 -0.15 -9.33
N GLN A 418 -39.39 -0.28 -10.66
CA GLN A 418 -40.62 -0.72 -11.32
C GLN A 418 -40.84 -2.21 -11.05
N ARG A 419 -41.94 -2.53 -10.36
CA ARG A 419 -42.40 -3.91 -10.15
C ARG A 419 -43.33 -4.33 -11.29
N ALA A 420 -42.98 -5.40 -11.99
CA ALA A 420 -43.75 -5.97 -13.08
C ALA A 420 -43.87 -7.50 -12.93
N ALA A 421 -44.82 -8.12 -13.63
CA ALA A 421 -45.05 -9.57 -13.54
C ALA A 421 -43.83 -10.41 -13.99
N ASN A 422 -42.96 -9.84 -14.81
CA ASN A 422 -41.74 -10.47 -15.28
C ASN A 422 -40.49 -10.18 -14.42
N VAL A 423 -40.62 -9.65 -13.20
CA VAL A 423 -39.49 -9.53 -12.25
C VAL A 423 -39.32 -10.84 -11.47
N SER A 424 -38.07 -11.34 -11.37
CA SER A 424 -37.71 -12.51 -10.56
C SER A 424 -37.60 -12.19 -9.08
N GLU A 425 -37.78 -13.24 -8.27
CA GLU A 425 -37.48 -13.24 -6.83
C GLU A 425 -35.98 -13.50 -6.57
N ILE A 426 -35.24 -13.98 -7.59
CA ILE A 426 -33.80 -14.19 -7.55
C ILE A 426 -33.12 -12.94 -8.12
N GLU A 427 -32.66 -12.06 -7.26
CA GLU A 427 -31.94 -10.85 -7.66
C GLU A 427 -30.48 -11.14 -8.03
N LEU A 428 -29.98 -10.53 -9.10
CA LEU A 428 -28.58 -10.63 -9.53
C LEU A 428 -28.08 -9.28 -10.06
N GLY A 429 -27.15 -8.66 -9.32
CA GLY A 429 -26.74 -7.28 -9.58
C GLY A 429 -27.80 -6.29 -9.09
N ILE A 430 -28.11 -5.30 -9.91
CA ILE A 430 -29.17 -4.31 -9.69
C ILE A 430 -30.50 -4.97 -10.05
N GLY A 431 -31.03 -5.77 -9.12
CA GLY A 431 -32.28 -6.54 -9.23
C GLY A 431 -33.54 -5.76 -8.86
N GLY A 432 -34.59 -6.51 -8.49
CA GLY A 432 -35.85 -5.98 -7.97
C GLY A 432 -36.73 -5.22 -8.99
N THR A 433 -36.33 -5.18 -10.26
CA THR A 433 -37.02 -4.44 -11.33
C THR A 433 -36.81 -5.04 -12.71
N ASN A 434 -37.65 -4.62 -13.68
CA ASN A 434 -37.46 -4.84 -15.11
C ASN A 434 -37.04 -3.57 -15.87
N ALA A 435 -36.75 -2.46 -15.18
CA ALA A 435 -36.43 -1.18 -15.80
C ALA A 435 -35.32 -0.40 -15.06
N TRP A 436 -34.38 0.16 -15.82
CA TRP A 436 -33.22 0.90 -15.29
C TRP A 436 -33.02 2.24 -15.99
N LYS A 437 -32.34 3.14 -15.29
CA LYS A 437 -31.93 4.45 -15.80
C LYS A 437 -30.41 4.49 -16.01
N ILE A 438 -30.00 5.06 -17.14
CA ILE A 438 -28.61 5.39 -17.49
C ILE A 438 -28.62 6.89 -17.82
N CYS A 439 -27.96 7.74 -17.03
CA CYS A 439 -28.11 9.19 -17.22
C CYS A 439 -27.26 9.73 -18.36
N GLY A 440 -26.10 9.12 -18.62
CA GLY A 440 -25.22 9.35 -19.78
C GLY A 440 -25.00 8.04 -20.52
N ILE A 441 -25.43 7.96 -21.78
CA ILE A 441 -25.49 6.73 -22.57
C ILE A 441 -24.79 6.96 -23.92
N TYR A 442 -24.00 5.98 -24.36
CA TYR A 442 -23.11 6.06 -25.52
C TYR A 442 -23.30 4.81 -26.41
N PRO A 443 -22.83 4.82 -27.68
CA PRO A 443 -22.92 3.65 -28.55
C PRO A 443 -22.13 2.42 -28.09
N THR A 444 -21.18 2.56 -27.16
CA THR A 444 -20.43 1.46 -26.52
C THR A 444 -21.04 0.99 -25.19
N SER A 445 -22.00 1.74 -24.61
CA SER A 445 -22.57 1.42 -23.29
C SER A 445 -23.28 0.08 -23.30
N THR A 446 -22.73 -0.89 -22.58
CA THR A 446 -23.18 -2.30 -22.63
C THR A 446 -23.57 -2.79 -21.24
N LEU A 447 -24.85 -3.12 -21.03
CA LEU A 447 -25.33 -3.75 -19.79
C LEU A 447 -25.24 -5.28 -19.88
N SER A 448 -24.93 -5.95 -18.77
CA SER A 448 -25.20 -7.38 -18.59
C SER A 448 -26.57 -7.57 -17.97
N LEU A 449 -27.49 -8.24 -18.66
CA LEU A 449 -28.86 -8.49 -18.21
C LEU A 449 -29.08 -9.98 -17.97
N PHE A 450 -29.75 -10.32 -16.86
CA PHE A 450 -29.87 -11.69 -16.35
C PHE A 450 -31.33 -12.16 -16.29
N PHE A 451 -31.56 -13.43 -16.62
CA PHE A 451 -32.90 -13.99 -16.75
C PHE A 451 -33.06 -15.36 -16.07
N GLU A 452 -34.28 -15.64 -15.64
CA GLU A 452 -34.72 -16.92 -15.08
C GLU A 452 -35.82 -17.53 -15.94
N VAL A 453 -35.73 -18.84 -16.24
CA VAL A 453 -36.85 -19.60 -16.79
C VAL A 453 -37.72 -20.10 -15.63
N VAL A 454 -39.01 -19.78 -15.65
CA VAL A 454 -39.95 -20.07 -14.55
C VAL A 454 -40.78 -21.34 -14.80
N ASN A 455 -40.86 -21.79 -16.05
CA ASN A 455 -41.75 -22.86 -16.49
C ASN A 455 -41.58 -24.18 -15.70
N GLN A 456 -42.71 -24.83 -15.37
CA GLN A 456 -42.77 -26.05 -14.55
C GLN A 456 -43.01 -27.30 -15.43
N GLN A 457 -42.65 -28.47 -14.91
CA GLN A 457 -42.69 -29.75 -15.65
C GLN A 457 -44.09 -30.34 -15.90
N GLN A 458 -45.19 -29.65 -15.55
CA GLN A 458 -46.56 -30.20 -15.56
C GLN A 458 -47.56 -29.34 -16.34
N GLU A 459 -47.30 -29.13 -17.63
CA GLU A 459 -48.34 -28.74 -18.61
C GLU A 459 -48.66 -29.92 -19.55
N SER A 460 -49.86 -29.91 -20.14
CA SER A 460 -50.49 -31.12 -20.68
C SER A 460 -49.98 -31.57 -22.07
N PRO A 461 -50.06 -32.88 -22.43
CA PRO A 461 -49.43 -33.42 -23.64
C PRO A 461 -50.08 -33.06 -24.99
N GLN A 462 -50.97 -32.07 -25.04
CA GLN A 462 -51.81 -31.78 -26.22
C GLN A 462 -51.25 -30.72 -27.18
N THR A 463 -50.03 -30.23 -26.95
CA THR A 463 -49.25 -29.53 -27.98
C THR A 463 -47.87 -30.18 -28.09
N PRO A 464 -47.37 -30.51 -29.30
CA PRO A 464 -46.05 -31.09 -29.47
C PRO A 464 -44.98 -30.08 -29.02
N SER A 465 -43.97 -30.57 -28.30
CA SER A 465 -42.90 -29.74 -27.69
C SER A 465 -41.98 -29.06 -28.71
N THR A 466 -42.08 -29.42 -29.99
CA THR A 466 -41.39 -28.79 -31.11
C THR A 466 -41.94 -27.38 -31.40
N GLY A 467 -41.27 -26.34 -30.88
CA GLY A 467 -41.45 -24.96 -31.38
C GLY A 467 -41.81 -23.87 -30.37
N ARG A 468 -41.82 -24.13 -29.04
CA ARG A 468 -41.97 -23.03 -28.06
C ARG A 468 -40.80 -22.04 -28.20
N THR A 469 -41.13 -20.76 -28.39
CA THR A 469 -40.18 -19.67 -28.63
C THR A 469 -40.35 -18.58 -27.58
N GLY A 470 -39.25 -18.22 -26.92
CA GLY A 470 -39.22 -17.12 -25.95
C GLY A 470 -38.86 -15.81 -26.65
N TYR A 471 -39.52 -14.72 -26.25
CA TYR A 471 -39.31 -13.37 -26.77
C TYR A 471 -38.77 -12.46 -25.66
N ILE A 472 -37.89 -11.54 -26.05
CA ILE A 472 -37.40 -10.45 -25.20
C ILE A 472 -37.44 -9.16 -26.03
N GLN A 473 -37.99 -8.09 -25.46
CA GLN A 473 -38.01 -6.76 -26.06
C GLN A 473 -37.37 -5.76 -25.09
N PHE A 474 -36.29 -5.13 -25.54
CA PHE A 474 -35.64 -4.02 -24.88
C PHE A 474 -36.16 -2.71 -25.48
N ILE A 475 -36.58 -1.77 -24.64
CA ILE A 475 -37.09 -0.45 -25.04
C ILE A 475 -36.24 0.60 -24.35
N THR A 476 -35.38 1.27 -25.10
CA THR A 476 -34.50 2.35 -24.60
C THR A 476 -35.06 3.69 -25.04
N GLN A 477 -35.66 4.44 -24.11
CA GLN A 477 -36.06 5.82 -24.34
C GLN A 477 -34.94 6.76 -23.88
N TYR A 478 -34.57 7.77 -24.66
CA TYR A 478 -33.49 8.67 -24.29
C TYR A 478 -33.63 10.08 -24.90
N GLN A 479 -32.91 11.04 -24.32
CA GLN A 479 -32.76 12.40 -24.82
C GLN A 479 -31.58 12.47 -25.79
N HIS A 480 -31.86 12.86 -27.03
CA HIS A 480 -30.86 13.08 -28.07
C HIS A 480 -30.50 14.57 -28.16
N LEU A 481 -29.26 14.90 -28.52
CA LEU A 481 -28.81 16.30 -28.57
C LEU A 481 -29.42 17.11 -29.73
N SER A 482 -30.11 16.47 -30.68
CA SER A 482 -30.88 17.18 -31.73
C SER A 482 -32.20 17.80 -31.25
N GLY A 483 -32.45 17.88 -29.95
CA GLY A 483 -33.64 18.52 -29.37
C GLY A 483 -34.89 17.64 -29.26
N PHE A 484 -34.80 16.35 -29.62
CA PHE A 484 -35.92 15.40 -29.58
C PHE A 484 -35.65 14.21 -28.65
N ARG A 485 -36.73 13.64 -28.10
CA ARG A 485 -36.69 12.34 -27.41
C ARG A 485 -36.75 11.21 -28.44
N LYS A 486 -35.84 10.25 -28.33
CA LYS A 486 -35.79 9.04 -29.17
C LYS A 486 -36.22 7.80 -28.38
N VAL A 487 -36.71 6.78 -29.09
CA VAL A 487 -37.05 5.46 -28.55
C VAL A 487 -36.47 4.39 -29.45
N ARG A 488 -35.45 3.67 -28.96
CA ARG A 488 -34.83 2.56 -29.66
C ARG A 488 -35.36 1.24 -29.12
N VAL A 489 -35.80 0.36 -30.02
CA VAL A 489 -36.52 -0.88 -29.70
C VAL A 489 -35.76 -2.03 -30.34
N THR A 490 -35.37 -3.02 -29.52
CA THR A 490 -34.73 -4.26 -29.96
C THR A 490 -35.61 -5.42 -29.50
N THR A 491 -36.17 -6.18 -30.43
CA THR A 491 -36.95 -7.38 -30.14
C THR A 491 -36.24 -8.62 -30.66
N LEU A 492 -36.09 -9.63 -29.81
CA LEU A 492 -35.41 -10.88 -30.10
C LEU A 492 -36.31 -12.07 -29.81
N SER A 493 -36.01 -13.18 -30.48
CA SER A 493 -36.54 -14.50 -30.18
C SER A 493 -35.41 -15.52 -30.05
N ARG A 494 -35.61 -16.55 -29.22
CA ARG A 494 -34.81 -17.78 -29.15
C ARG A 494 -35.72 -18.98 -28.86
N SER A 495 -35.27 -20.19 -29.23
CA SER A 495 -36.02 -21.43 -29.02
C SER A 495 -35.81 -21.98 -27.62
N PHE A 496 -36.87 -22.57 -27.04
CA PHE A 496 -36.75 -23.43 -25.87
C PHE A 496 -36.49 -24.89 -26.28
N ILE A 497 -35.66 -25.62 -25.54
CA ILE A 497 -35.45 -27.07 -25.68
C ILE A 497 -35.47 -27.77 -24.32
N ASP A 498 -35.83 -29.06 -24.33
CA ASP A 498 -35.50 -29.99 -23.25
C ASP A 498 -33.98 -30.19 -23.22
N ALA A 499 -33.34 -29.69 -22.15
CA ALA A 499 -31.89 -29.67 -22.02
C ALA A 499 -31.33 -31.01 -21.50
N ALA A 500 -32.17 -31.88 -20.94
CA ALA A 500 -31.81 -33.23 -20.55
C ALA A 500 -31.74 -34.18 -21.75
N SER A 501 -32.65 -34.08 -22.72
CA SER A 501 -32.61 -34.89 -23.94
C SER A 501 -31.71 -34.34 -25.04
N ASN A 502 -31.47 -33.02 -25.09
CA ASN A 502 -30.71 -32.39 -26.17
C ASN A 502 -29.50 -31.55 -25.70
N ILE A 503 -28.62 -32.18 -24.91
CA ILE A 503 -27.32 -31.61 -24.51
C ILE A 503 -26.49 -31.14 -25.71
N PRO A 504 -26.38 -31.87 -26.85
CA PRO A 504 -25.60 -31.40 -27.99
C PRO A 504 -26.02 -30.04 -28.55
N ALA A 505 -27.33 -29.74 -28.59
CA ALA A 505 -27.82 -28.43 -29.00
C ALA A 505 -27.48 -27.33 -27.96
N MET A 506 -27.55 -27.63 -26.66
CA MET A 506 -27.07 -26.70 -25.62
C MET A 506 -25.56 -26.42 -25.77
N THR A 507 -24.75 -27.45 -26.05
CA THR A 507 -23.29 -27.33 -26.23
C THR A 507 -22.94 -26.48 -27.46
N ALA A 508 -23.66 -26.66 -28.57
CA ALA A 508 -23.45 -25.90 -29.81
C ALA A 508 -23.92 -24.43 -29.71
N ALA A 509 -24.89 -24.14 -28.83
CA ALA A 509 -25.47 -22.80 -28.65
C ALA A 509 -24.80 -21.96 -27.54
N PHE A 510 -23.76 -22.46 -26.89
CA PHE A 510 -23.01 -21.75 -25.84
C PHE A 510 -22.04 -20.72 -26.45
N ASP A 511 -21.98 -19.55 -25.82
CA ASP A 511 -21.09 -18.45 -26.21
C ASP A 511 -20.04 -18.24 -25.11
N GLN A 512 -18.88 -18.89 -25.25
CA GLN A 512 -17.78 -18.82 -24.27
C GLN A 512 -17.23 -17.40 -24.06
N GLU A 513 -17.29 -16.53 -25.06
CA GLU A 513 -16.84 -15.14 -24.97
C GLU A 513 -17.83 -14.32 -24.11
N CYS A 514 -19.12 -14.36 -24.47
CA CYS A 514 -20.18 -13.69 -23.71
C CYS A 514 -20.28 -14.24 -22.28
N ALA A 515 -20.12 -15.55 -22.10
CA ALA A 515 -20.06 -16.19 -20.79
C ALA A 515 -18.87 -15.66 -19.98
N SER A 516 -17.67 -15.57 -20.56
CA SER A 516 -16.48 -15.12 -19.84
C SER A 516 -16.59 -13.67 -19.36
N VAL A 517 -17.05 -12.75 -20.21
CA VAL A 517 -17.28 -11.34 -19.82
C VAL A 517 -18.41 -11.22 -18.80
N THR A 518 -19.51 -11.97 -18.97
CA THR A 518 -20.64 -11.97 -18.03
C THR A 518 -20.22 -12.47 -16.65
N MET A 519 -19.41 -13.54 -16.58
CA MET A 519 -18.91 -14.09 -15.33
C MET A 519 -17.82 -13.22 -14.70
N ALA A 520 -17.01 -12.51 -15.50
CA ALA A 520 -16.08 -11.49 -15.00
C ALA A 520 -16.82 -10.33 -14.33
N ARG A 521 -17.91 -9.84 -14.93
CA ARG A 521 -18.76 -8.78 -14.35
C ARG A 521 -19.46 -9.24 -13.06
N ILE A 522 -19.91 -10.50 -12.96
CA ILE A 522 -20.40 -11.08 -11.70
C ILE A 522 -19.27 -11.17 -10.66
N ALA A 523 -18.07 -11.64 -11.03
CA ALA A 523 -16.94 -11.76 -10.13
C ALA A 523 -16.53 -10.40 -9.56
N VAL A 524 -16.47 -9.36 -10.39
CA VAL A 524 -16.17 -7.99 -9.96
C VAL A 524 -17.27 -7.40 -9.08
N HIS A 525 -18.54 -7.63 -9.40
CA HIS A 525 -19.66 -7.18 -8.55
C HIS A 525 -19.63 -7.85 -7.17
N ARG A 526 -19.28 -9.14 -7.09
CA ARG A 526 -19.02 -9.83 -5.81
C ARG A 526 -17.78 -9.29 -5.11
N ALA A 527 -16.68 -9.02 -5.82
CA ALA A 527 -15.44 -8.54 -5.23
C ALA A 527 -15.47 -7.07 -4.74
N ASP A 528 -16.64 -6.43 -4.76
CA ASP A 528 -16.95 -5.17 -4.06
C ASP A 528 -17.60 -5.41 -2.67
N THR A 529 -17.98 -6.65 -2.32
CA THR A 529 -18.65 -7.04 -1.05
C THR A 529 -18.12 -8.32 -0.39
N GLU A 530 -17.65 -9.29 -1.17
CA GLU A 530 -17.02 -10.56 -0.76
C GLU A 530 -15.47 -10.42 -0.78
N GLU A 531 -14.76 -11.15 0.08
CA GLU A 531 -13.29 -11.22 0.02
C GLU A 531 -12.81 -11.87 -1.29
N GLY A 532 -11.76 -11.30 -1.90
CA GLY A 532 -11.28 -11.74 -3.22
C GLY A 532 -10.91 -13.22 -3.29
N VAL A 533 -10.42 -13.81 -2.19
CA VAL A 533 -10.10 -15.25 -2.11
C VAL A 533 -11.34 -16.13 -2.27
N ASP A 534 -12.49 -15.72 -1.72
CA ASP A 534 -13.74 -16.49 -1.86
C ASP A 534 -14.43 -16.26 -3.21
N VAL A 535 -14.28 -15.08 -3.82
CA VAL A 535 -14.68 -14.85 -5.21
C VAL A 535 -13.89 -15.75 -6.17
N LEU A 536 -12.57 -15.90 -5.96
CA LEU A 536 -11.72 -16.81 -6.72
C LEU A 536 -12.12 -18.28 -6.50
N ARG A 537 -12.38 -18.71 -5.25
CA ARG A 537 -12.90 -20.05 -4.95
C ARG A 537 -14.27 -20.30 -5.58
N TRP A 538 -15.14 -19.31 -5.66
CA TRP A 538 -16.43 -19.39 -6.37
C TRP A 538 -16.21 -19.58 -7.88
N LEU A 539 -15.32 -18.79 -8.49
CA LEU A 539 -14.98 -18.88 -9.91
C LEU A 539 -14.38 -20.24 -10.27
N ASP A 540 -13.38 -20.71 -9.52
CA ASP A 540 -12.73 -22.02 -9.72
C ASP A 540 -13.75 -23.17 -9.56
N LYS A 541 -14.62 -23.15 -8.53
CA LYS A 541 -15.74 -24.13 -8.36
C LYS A 541 -16.73 -24.11 -9.52
N THR A 542 -16.96 -22.93 -10.10
CA THR A 542 -17.91 -22.73 -11.20
C THR A 542 -17.34 -23.25 -12.51
N LEU A 543 -16.05 -23.02 -12.79
CA LEU A 543 -15.33 -23.62 -13.91
C LEU A 543 -15.33 -25.16 -13.83
N ILE A 544 -14.99 -25.73 -12.66
CA ILE A 544 -15.02 -27.19 -12.44
C ILE A 544 -16.41 -27.78 -12.74
N ARG A 545 -17.48 -27.15 -12.22
CA ARG A 545 -18.87 -27.59 -12.46
C ARG A 545 -19.29 -27.48 -13.93
N LEU A 546 -18.80 -26.48 -14.66
CA LEU A 546 -19.10 -26.32 -16.09
C LEU A 546 -18.45 -27.47 -16.89
N CYS A 547 -17.16 -27.71 -16.64
CA CYS A 547 -16.42 -28.79 -17.26
C CYS A 547 -17.00 -30.17 -16.89
N GLN A 548 -17.39 -30.41 -15.63
CA GLN A 548 -18.10 -31.63 -15.19
C GLN A 548 -19.43 -31.89 -15.91
N LYS A 549 -20.06 -30.86 -16.51
CA LYS A 549 -21.34 -30.98 -17.21
C LYS A 549 -21.22 -31.08 -18.74
N PHE A 550 -20.20 -30.43 -19.32
CA PHE A 550 -20.08 -30.27 -20.78
C PHE A 550 -18.78 -30.83 -21.40
N ALA A 551 -17.80 -31.27 -20.60
CA ALA A 551 -16.64 -31.99 -21.11
C ALA A 551 -16.95 -33.48 -21.32
N ILE A 552 -16.25 -34.10 -22.27
CA ILE A 552 -16.20 -35.54 -22.44
C ILE A 552 -14.96 -36.04 -21.70
N TYR A 553 -15.13 -36.99 -20.79
CA TYR A 553 -14.03 -37.61 -20.05
C TYR A 553 -14.43 -38.99 -19.49
N GLU A 554 -13.43 -39.87 -19.39
CA GLU A 554 -13.47 -41.11 -18.63
C GLU A 554 -13.12 -40.84 -17.16
N LYS A 555 -13.71 -41.61 -16.25
CA LYS A 555 -13.46 -41.47 -14.80
C LYS A 555 -12.14 -42.09 -14.39
N ASP A 556 -11.50 -41.47 -13.41
CA ASP A 556 -10.18 -41.83 -12.89
C ASP A 556 -9.07 -41.80 -13.99
N ASN A 557 -9.32 -41.13 -15.14
CA ASN A 557 -8.40 -40.94 -16.28
C ASN A 557 -8.37 -39.47 -16.79
N PRO A 558 -7.58 -38.57 -16.19
CA PRO A 558 -7.48 -37.15 -16.59
C PRO A 558 -6.95 -36.91 -18.02
N GLY A 559 -6.33 -37.90 -18.66
CA GLY A 559 -5.83 -37.81 -20.04
C GLY A 559 -6.96 -37.81 -21.08
N SER A 560 -8.11 -38.40 -20.74
CA SER A 560 -9.30 -38.49 -21.61
C SER A 560 -10.06 -37.17 -21.79
N PHE A 561 -9.77 -36.14 -20.99
CA PHE A 561 -10.55 -34.91 -20.93
C PHE A 561 -10.50 -34.10 -22.23
N GLN A 562 -11.68 -33.91 -22.84
CA GLN A 562 -11.90 -33.12 -24.06
C GLN A 562 -13.07 -32.15 -23.86
N LEU A 563 -12.94 -30.95 -24.45
CA LEU A 563 -14.00 -29.95 -24.58
C LEU A 563 -14.38 -29.82 -26.05
N ALA A 564 -15.64 -29.48 -26.33
CA ALA A 564 -16.05 -29.02 -27.66
C ALA A 564 -15.51 -27.60 -27.90
N ASP A 565 -15.29 -27.23 -29.17
CA ASP A 565 -14.69 -25.95 -29.56
C ASP A 565 -15.42 -24.71 -29.00
N THR A 566 -16.73 -24.81 -28.76
CA THR A 566 -17.55 -23.79 -28.11
C THR A 566 -17.21 -23.55 -26.64
N PHE A 567 -16.42 -24.41 -26.00
CA PHE A 567 -15.96 -24.30 -24.59
C PHE A 567 -14.44 -24.25 -24.43
N THR A 568 -13.65 -24.57 -25.46
CA THR A 568 -12.19 -24.75 -25.36
C THR A 568 -11.43 -23.52 -24.84
N LEU A 569 -11.90 -22.30 -25.13
CA LEU A 569 -11.29 -21.05 -24.67
C LEU A 569 -11.79 -20.61 -23.28
N TYR A 570 -12.95 -21.10 -22.82
CA TYR A 570 -13.52 -20.68 -21.53
C TYR A 570 -12.56 -20.91 -20.33
N PRO A 571 -11.89 -22.08 -20.17
CA PRO A 571 -10.87 -22.25 -19.13
C PRO A 571 -9.69 -21.27 -19.24
N GLN A 572 -9.29 -20.89 -20.46
CA GLN A 572 -8.21 -19.92 -20.69
C GLN A 572 -8.64 -18.50 -20.27
N PHE A 573 -9.84 -18.06 -20.67
CA PHE A 573 -10.39 -16.78 -20.19
C PHE A 573 -10.51 -16.76 -18.65
N MET A 574 -10.94 -17.86 -18.03
CA MET A 574 -10.97 -17.96 -16.56
C MET A 574 -9.56 -17.92 -15.94
N TYR A 575 -8.54 -18.50 -16.59
CA TYR A 575 -7.14 -18.43 -16.16
C TYR A 575 -6.58 -16.99 -16.20
N HIS A 576 -6.86 -16.22 -17.25
CA HIS A 576 -6.43 -14.83 -17.31
C HIS A 576 -7.26 -13.94 -16.35
N LEU A 577 -8.57 -14.16 -16.23
CA LEU A 577 -9.46 -13.46 -15.29
C LEU A 577 -9.00 -13.63 -13.83
N ARG A 578 -8.70 -14.85 -13.38
CA ARG A 578 -8.31 -15.13 -11.98
C ARG A 578 -6.94 -14.56 -11.56
N ARG A 579 -6.10 -14.15 -12.53
CA ARG A 579 -4.83 -13.43 -12.31
C ARG A 579 -4.87 -11.96 -12.75
N SER A 580 -6.02 -11.47 -13.19
CA SER A 580 -6.20 -10.07 -13.63
C SER A 580 -6.28 -9.10 -12.45
N GLN A 581 -5.93 -7.83 -12.72
CA GLN A 581 -6.03 -6.70 -11.78
C GLN A 581 -7.48 -6.36 -11.33
N PHE A 582 -8.49 -7.03 -11.89
CA PHE A 582 -9.88 -6.91 -11.43
C PHE A 582 -10.14 -7.68 -10.13
N LEU A 583 -9.42 -8.81 -9.94
CA LEU A 583 -9.57 -9.73 -8.80
C LEU A 583 -8.29 -9.81 -7.95
N GLN A 584 -7.11 -9.85 -8.58
CA GLN A 584 -5.81 -9.74 -7.90
C GLN A 584 -5.42 -8.26 -7.77
N VAL A 585 -5.86 -7.63 -6.68
CA VAL A 585 -5.66 -6.18 -6.46
C VAL A 585 -4.26 -5.80 -5.94
N PHE A 586 -3.38 -6.80 -5.73
CA PHE A 586 -1.97 -6.58 -5.36
C PHE A 586 -1.22 -5.83 -6.47
N ASN A 587 -0.16 -5.09 -6.11
CA ASN A 587 0.59 -4.18 -7.00
C ASN A 587 -0.25 -3.07 -7.70
N ASN A 588 -1.50 -2.86 -7.31
CA ASN A 588 -2.37 -1.77 -7.80
C ASN A 588 -2.83 -0.90 -6.62
N SER A 589 -3.21 0.34 -6.89
CA SER A 589 -3.88 1.20 -5.92
C SER A 589 -5.41 0.97 -5.88
N PRO A 590 -6.10 1.30 -4.76
CA PRO A 590 -7.56 1.32 -4.69
C PRO A 590 -8.26 2.13 -5.79
N ASP A 591 -7.63 3.23 -6.24
CA ASP A 591 -8.15 4.10 -7.30
C ASP A 591 -7.97 3.46 -8.69
N GLU A 592 -6.81 2.86 -8.99
CA GLU A 592 -6.60 2.11 -10.24
C GLU A 592 -7.57 0.94 -10.34
N THR A 593 -7.75 0.18 -9.26
CA THR A 593 -8.74 -0.91 -9.22
C THR A 593 -10.16 -0.40 -9.49
N ALA A 594 -10.53 0.81 -9.02
CA ALA A 594 -11.83 1.40 -9.33
C ALA A 594 -11.95 1.79 -10.81
N PHE A 595 -10.92 2.40 -11.40
CA PHE A 595 -10.84 2.76 -12.82
C PHE A 595 -10.91 1.52 -13.74
N TYR A 596 -10.16 0.47 -13.43
CA TYR A 596 -10.20 -0.79 -14.18
C TYR A 596 -11.57 -1.49 -14.05
N ARG A 597 -12.18 -1.50 -12.85
CA ARG A 597 -13.52 -2.08 -12.66
C ARG A 597 -14.62 -1.28 -13.36
N HIS A 598 -14.47 0.04 -13.49
CA HIS A 598 -15.44 0.91 -14.19
C HIS A 598 -15.59 0.53 -15.66
N TYR A 599 -14.51 0.49 -16.44
CA TYR A 599 -14.62 0.19 -17.87
C TYR A 599 -15.06 -1.26 -18.16
N LEU A 600 -14.67 -2.23 -17.33
CA LEU A 600 -15.16 -3.62 -17.46
C LEU A 600 -16.69 -3.75 -17.32
N ILE A 601 -17.37 -2.85 -16.61
CA ILE A 601 -18.84 -2.83 -16.50
C ILE A 601 -19.54 -1.87 -17.48
N VAL A 602 -18.79 -1.09 -18.26
CA VAL A 602 -19.32 -0.12 -19.24
C VAL A 602 -19.18 -0.63 -20.68
N GLU A 603 -18.01 -1.15 -21.04
CA GLU A 603 -17.62 -1.42 -22.43
C GLU A 603 -18.22 -2.70 -23.03
N ASP A 604 -18.11 -2.83 -24.36
CA ASP A 604 -18.64 -3.97 -25.11
C ASP A 604 -17.82 -5.27 -24.93
N LEU A 605 -18.34 -6.37 -25.50
CA LEU A 605 -17.74 -7.69 -25.42
C LEU A 605 -16.28 -7.69 -25.88
N THR A 606 -15.99 -7.10 -27.04
CA THR A 606 -14.65 -7.11 -27.65
C THR A 606 -13.64 -6.41 -26.76
N GLN A 607 -13.97 -5.22 -26.25
CA GLN A 607 -13.06 -4.52 -25.34
C GLN A 607 -12.92 -5.26 -24.00
N CYS A 608 -13.99 -5.83 -23.46
CA CYS A 608 -13.94 -6.62 -22.22
C CYS A 608 -13.12 -7.91 -22.37
N LEU A 609 -13.05 -8.53 -23.55
CA LEU A 609 -12.16 -9.67 -23.80
C LEU A 609 -10.68 -9.24 -23.76
N VAL A 610 -10.32 -8.15 -24.44
CA VAL A 610 -8.93 -7.59 -24.43
C VAL A 610 -8.51 -7.16 -23.02
N MET A 611 -9.44 -6.65 -22.22
CA MET A 611 -9.24 -6.36 -20.79
C MET A 611 -8.90 -7.61 -19.96
N ILE A 612 -9.59 -8.73 -20.20
CA ILE A 612 -9.41 -10.00 -19.45
C ILE A 612 -8.15 -10.72 -19.91
N GLN A 613 -8.00 -10.88 -21.23
CA GLN A 613 -6.86 -11.52 -21.89
C GLN A 613 -6.33 -10.56 -22.97
N PRO A 614 -5.24 -9.82 -22.68
CA PRO A 614 -4.56 -8.97 -23.64
C PRO A 614 -4.22 -9.70 -24.94
N ILE A 615 -4.33 -8.99 -26.06
CA ILE A 615 -3.91 -9.49 -27.37
C ILE A 615 -2.45 -9.11 -27.63
N LEU A 616 -1.74 -9.98 -28.33
CA LEU A 616 -0.31 -9.85 -28.62
C LEU A 616 -0.08 -10.15 -30.09
N TYR A 617 0.39 -9.16 -30.85
CA TYR A 617 0.80 -9.32 -32.24
C TYR A 617 2.33 -9.38 -32.33
N ALA A 618 2.85 -10.19 -33.25
CA ALA A 618 4.26 -10.29 -33.56
C ALA A 618 4.57 -9.81 -34.98
N TYR A 619 5.62 -9.01 -35.10
CA TYR A 619 6.14 -8.43 -36.33
C TYR A 619 7.55 -8.96 -36.55
N SER A 620 7.85 -9.41 -37.76
CA SER A 620 9.17 -9.92 -38.15
C SER A 620 9.37 -9.78 -39.65
N PHE A 621 10.59 -9.98 -40.16
CA PHE A 621 10.84 -10.02 -41.60
C PHE A 621 10.17 -11.21 -42.33
N ASN A 622 9.70 -12.23 -41.61
CA ASN A 622 9.29 -13.51 -42.18
C ASN A 622 7.78 -13.66 -42.42
N GLY A 623 7.01 -12.56 -42.37
CA GLY A 623 5.57 -12.57 -42.64
C GLY A 623 4.88 -11.24 -42.31
N PRO A 624 3.57 -11.12 -42.61
CA PRO A 624 2.73 -10.03 -42.09
C PRO A 624 2.57 -10.14 -40.56
N PRO A 625 2.02 -9.11 -39.88
CA PRO A 625 1.76 -9.16 -38.44
C PRO A 625 0.85 -10.34 -38.07
N GLU A 626 1.31 -11.19 -37.15
CA GLU A 626 0.59 -12.40 -36.73
C GLU A 626 0.16 -12.32 -35.25
N PRO A 627 -1.10 -12.67 -34.89
CA PRO A 627 -1.50 -12.78 -33.50
C PRO A 627 -0.85 -14.02 -32.86
N VAL A 628 -0.09 -13.81 -31.79
CA VAL A 628 0.66 -14.85 -31.06
C VAL A 628 0.04 -15.12 -29.69
N LEU A 629 0.43 -16.24 -29.07
CA LEU A 629 -0.01 -16.58 -27.71
C LEU A 629 0.56 -15.58 -26.69
N LEU A 630 -0.25 -15.19 -25.70
CA LEU A 630 0.17 -14.35 -24.57
C LEU A 630 1.04 -15.17 -23.59
N ASP A 631 2.20 -15.65 -24.06
CA ASP A 631 3.05 -16.67 -23.44
C ASP A 631 4.55 -16.32 -23.57
N SER A 632 5.37 -16.68 -22.57
CA SER A 632 6.82 -16.39 -22.55
C SER A 632 7.56 -16.91 -23.78
N SER A 633 7.07 -17.98 -24.41
CA SER A 633 7.61 -18.53 -25.66
C SER A 633 7.50 -17.59 -26.87
N SER A 634 6.63 -16.57 -26.83
CA SER A 634 6.47 -15.60 -27.93
C SER A 634 7.43 -14.41 -27.85
N ILE A 635 8.18 -14.28 -26.75
CA ILE A 635 9.17 -13.22 -26.54
C ILE A 635 10.52 -13.67 -27.15
N LEU A 636 10.72 -13.36 -28.43
CA LEU A 636 11.88 -13.76 -29.23
C LEU A 636 12.76 -12.56 -29.61
N PRO A 637 14.09 -12.72 -29.74
CA PRO A 637 15.02 -11.59 -29.93
C PRO A 637 14.88 -10.91 -31.29
N ASP A 638 14.47 -11.64 -32.34
CA ASP A 638 14.33 -11.16 -33.72
C ASP A 638 12.91 -10.65 -34.07
N ARG A 639 12.08 -10.36 -33.05
CA ARG A 639 10.69 -9.92 -33.23
C ARG A 639 10.40 -8.62 -32.51
N ILE A 640 9.43 -7.87 -33.04
CA ILE A 640 8.75 -6.80 -32.30
C ILE A 640 7.38 -7.33 -31.88
N LEU A 641 6.94 -7.00 -30.68
CA LEU A 641 5.62 -7.34 -30.17
C LEU A 641 4.79 -6.08 -29.94
N LEU A 642 3.53 -6.07 -30.40
CA LEU A 642 2.52 -5.09 -30.01
C LEU A 642 1.53 -5.77 -29.06
N MET A 643 1.50 -5.34 -27.79
CA MET A 643 0.54 -5.80 -26.80
C MET A 643 -0.52 -4.73 -26.55
N ASP A 644 -1.79 -5.11 -26.67
CA ASP A 644 -2.93 -4.30 -26.28
C ASP A 644 -3.62 -4.92 -25.04
N THR A 645 -3.68 -4.14 -23.95
CA THR A 645 -4.32 -4.54 -22.67
C THR A 645 -5.61 -3.75 -22.38
N PHE A 646 -6.24 -3.18 -23.40
CA PHE A 646 -7.23 -2.09 -23.36
C PHE A 646 -6.68 -0.77 -22.80
N TYR A 647 -6.11 -0.79 -21.60
CA TYR A 647 -5.58 0.37 -20.86
C TYR A 647 -4.17 0.81 -21.30
N HIS A 648 -3.39 -0.10 -21.85
CA HIS A 648 -2.02 0.13 -22.32
C HIS A 648 -1.86 -0.38 -23.75
N ILE A 649 -1.12 0.36 -24.56
CA ILE A 649 -0.61 -0.09 -25.86
C ILE A 649 0.91 -0.11 -25.73
N LEU A 650 1.50 -1.30 -25.80
CA LEU A 650 2.93 -1.51 -25.52
C LEU A 650 3.62 -2.14 -26.72
N ILE A 651 4.59 -1.43 -27.29
CA ILE A 651 5.53 -1.96 -28.27
C ILE A 651 6.78 -2.45 -27.54
N HIS A 652 7.18 -3.70 -27.77
CA HIS A 652 8.37 -4.33 -27.22
C HIS A 652 9.30 -4.80 -28.33
N HIS A 653 10.50 -4.22 -28.42
CA HIS A 653 11.55 -4.66 -29.32
C HIS A 653 12.37 -5.80 -28.68
N GLY A 654 12.45 -6.95 -29.36
CA GLY A 654 13.34 -8.04 -28.98
C GLY A 654 14.82 -7.63 -29.00
N GLU A 655 15.69 -8.45 -28.38
CA GLU A 655 17.09 -8.09 -28.14
C GLU A 655 17.88 -7.72 -29.41
N ASN A 656 17.75 -8.51 -30.48
CA ASN A 656 18.47 -8.26 -31.74
C ASN A 656 17.91 -7.02 -32.45
N ILE A 657 16.58 -6.83 -32.45
CA ILE A 657 15.94 -5.60 -32.94
C ILE A 657 16.48 -4.38 -32.18
N ALA A 658 16.53 -4.44 -30.85
CA ALA A 658 17.02 -3.35 -30.01
C ALA A 658 18.50 -3.02 -30.26
N GLN A 659 19.33 -4.04 -30.52
CA GLN A 659 20.73 -3.84 -30.94
C GLN A 659 20.81 -3.14 -32.30
N TRP A 660 19.98 -3.51 -33.29
CA TRP A 660 19.95 -2.85 -34.61
C TRP A 660 19.43 -1.41 -34.57
N ILE A 661 18.43 -1.12 -33.71
CA ILE A 661 17.98 0.27 -33.44
C ILE A 661 19.15 1.11 -32.91
N LYS A 662 19.88 0.58 -31.92
CA LYS A 662 21.05 1.24 -31.30
C LYS A 662 22.26 1.36 -32.24
N ALA A 663 22.34 0.50 -33.27
CA ALA A 663 23.34 0.59 -34.33
C ALA A 663 22.99 1.62 -35.43
N GLY A 664 21.78 2.20 -35.41
CA GLY A 664 21.37 3.23 -36.38
C GLY A 664 20.93 2.68 -37.74
N TYR A 665 20.64 1.38 -37.87
CA TYR A 665 20.40 0.76 -39.17
C TYR A 665 19.15 1.31 -39.88
N GLN A 666 18.12 1.73 -39.14
CA GLN A 666 16.90 2.35 -39.68
C GLN A 666 17.11 3.68 -40.42
N ASP A 667 18.28 4.33 -40.23
CA ASP A 667 18.63 5.60 -40.86
C ASP A 667 19.49 5.40 -42.13
N LEU A 668 19.89 4.16 -42.43
CA LEU A 668 20.63 3.81 -43.63
C LEU A 668 19.68 3.44 -44.79
N PRO A 669 19.93 3.89 -46.03
CA PRO A 669 19.05 3.61 -47.17
C PRO A 669 19.04 2.13 -47.58
N GLU A 670 20.05 1.36 -47.18
CA GLU A 670 20.16 -0.08 -47.46
C GLU A 670 19.19 -0.93 -46.63
N TYR A 671 18.66 -0.39 -45.52
CA TYR A 671 17.78 -1.09 -44.57
C TYR A 671 16.38 -0.46 -44.46
N GLU A 672 15.83 0.04 -45.58
CA GLU A 672 14.46 0.58 -45.62
C GLU A 672 13.42 -0.46 -45.13
N ASN A 673 13.66 -1.75 -45.39
CA ASN A 673 12.83 -2.85 -44.87
C ASN A 673 12.81 -2.92 -43.34
N PHE A 674 13.91 -2.60 -42.65
CA PHE A 674 13.97 -2.54 -41.20
C PHE A 674 13.22 -1.32 -40.67
N LYS A 675 13.31 -0.18 -41.36
CA LYS A 675 12.53 1.02 -41.05
C LYS A 675 11.03 0.77 -41.19
N GLN A 676 10.60 0.07 -42.23
CA GLN A 676 9.21 -0.36 -42.42
C GLN A 676 8.75 -1.32 -41.31
N LEU A 677 9.59 -2.29 -40.91
CA LEU A 677 9.31 -3.21 -39.79
C LEU A 677 9.15 -2.48 -38.44
N LEU A 678 9.91 -1.41 -38.20
CA LEU A 678 9.77 -0.58 -36.99
C LEU A 678 8.49 0.29 -37.01
N GLN A 679 8.06 0.74 -38.19
CA GLN A 679 6.91 1.64 -38.34
C GLN A 679 5.57 0.90 -38.25
N ALA A 680 5.45 -0.30 -38.82
CA ALA A 680 4.19 -1.08 -38.83
C ALA A 680 3.48 -1.20 -37.45
N PRO A 681 4.14 -1.61 -36.35
CA PRO A 681 3.48 -1.67 -35.03
C PRO A 681 3.14 -0.29 -34.45
N VAL A 682 3.76 0.80 -34.93
CA VAL A 682 3.42 2.18 -34.54
C VAL A 682 2.17 2.66 -35.27
N ASP A 683 1.99 2.28 -36.54
CA ASP A 683 0.80 2.60 -37.32
C ASP A 683 -0.43 1.87 -36.74
N ASP A 684 -0.32 0.56 -36.50
CA ASP A 684 -1.38 -0.25 -35.87
C ASP A 684 -1.73 0.27 -34.46
N ALA A 685 -0.71 0.61 -33.65
CA ALA A 685 -0.91 1.25 -32.36
C ALA A 685 -1.65 2.59 -32.48
N THR A 686 -1.35 3.37 -33.51
CA THR A 686 -1.94 4.70 -33.75
C THR A 686 -3.42 4.60 -34.11
N GLU A 687 -3.85 3.60 -34.89
CA GLU A 687 -5.28 3.36 -35.16
C GLU A 687 -6.06 3.06 -33.87
N ILE A 688 -5.51 2.19 -33.01
CA ILE A 688 -6.14 1.86 -31.72
C ILE A 688 -6.18 3.09 -30.79
N LEU A 689 -5.09 3.87 -30.74
CA LEU A 689 -4.98 5.11 -29.98
C LEU A 689 -5.97 6.18 -30.46
N GLN A 690 -6.29 6.24 -31.75
CA GLN A 690 -7.30 7.16 -32.30
C GLN A 690 -8.72 6.72 -31.97
N ASN A 691 -9.05 5.43 -32.11
CA ASN A 691 -10.42 4.94 -31.95
C ASN A 691 -10.86 4.70 -30.49
N ARG A 692 -9.98 4.26 -29.58
CA ARG A 692 -10.39 3.88 -28.22
C ARG A 692 -10.71 5.08 -27.31
N PHE A 693 -11.71 4.90 -26.45
CA PHE A 693 -11.96 5.73 -25.27
C PHE A 693 -11.88 4.85 -23.99
N PRO A 694 -11.20 5.28 -22.91
CA PRO A 694 -10.31 6.43 -22.85
C PRO A 694 -9.07 6.19 -23.74
N MET A 695 -8.22 7.20 -23.95
CA MET A 695 -6.95 6.94 -24.65
C MET A 695 -6.08 6.02 -23.77
N PRO A 696 -5.54 4.90 -24.30
CA PRO A 696 -4.63 4.06 -23.54
C PRO A 696 -3.25 4.70 -23.36
N ARG A 697 -2.54 4.31 -22.30
CA ARG A 697 -1.15 4.71 -22.07
C ARG A 697 -0.25 4.02 -23.10
N TYR A 698 0.30 4.80 -24.03
CA TYR A 698 1.28 4.32 -25.01
C TYR A 698 2.65 4.12 -24.37
N ILE A 699 3.29 2.98 -24.64
CA ILE A 699 4.58 2.57 -24.09
C ILE A 699 5.42 1.98 -25.23
N VAL A 700 6.66 2.44 -25.38
CA VAL A 700 7.67 1.80 -26.22
C VAL A 700 8.80 1.31 -25.32
N THR A 701 9.24 0.06 -25.51
CA THR A 701 10.27 -0.56 -24.67
C THR A 701 11.02 -1.67 -25.42
N GLU A 702 12.04 -2.23 -24.78
CA GLU A 702 12.99 -3.16 -25.38
C GLU A 702 13.33 -4.30 -24.39
N ALA A 703 14.00 -5.35 -24.87
CA ALA A 703 14.60 -6.37 -24.02
C ALA A 703 15.51 -5.72 -22.95
N GLY A 704 15.29 -6.08 -21.67
CA GLY A 704 15.98 -5.47 -20.53
C GLY A 704 15.46 -4.09 -20.09
N GLY A 705 14.57 -3.45 -20.86
CA GLY A 705 13.99 -2.15 -20.52
C GLY A 705 13.06 -2.21 -19.31
N SER A 706 13.11 -1.19 -18.43
CA SER A 706 12.33 -1.17 -17.18
C SER A 706 10.80 -1.22 -17.38
N GLN A 707 10.30 -0.74 -18.52
CA GLN A 707 8.88 -0.77 -18.89
C GLN A 707 8.43 -2.15 -19.42
N ALA A 708 9.36 -3.03 -19.85
CA ALA A 708 9.03 -4.39 -20.31
C ALA A 708 8.35 -5.25 -19.22
N ARG A 709 8.45 -4.85 -17.94
CA ARG A 709 7.65 -5.41 -16.84
C ARG A 709 6.15 -5.47 -17.13
N PHE A 710 5.62 -4.50 -17.89
CA PHE A 710 4.20 -4.43 -18.27
C PHE A 710 3.79 -5.53 -19.27
N LEU A 711 4.72 -6.03 -20.09
CA LEU A 711 4.50 -7.24 -20.89
C LEU A 711 4.64 -8.49 -19.99
N LEU A 712 5.74 -8.59 -19.25
CA LEU A 712 6.12 -9.79 -18.50
C LEU A 712 5.08 -10.22 -17.44
N TYR A 713 4.35 -9.29 -16.82
CA TYR A 713 3.32 -9.65 -15.83
C TYR A 713 1.98 -10.11 -16.43
N LYS A 714 1.66 -9.74 -17.68
CA LYS A 714 0.45 -10.20 -18.39
C LYS A 714 0.62 -11.61 -18.95
N VAL A 715 1.83 -11.88 -19.41
CA VAL A 715 2.24 -13.10 -20.12
C VAL A 715 2.12 -14.35 -19.24
N ASN A 716 1.74 -15.48 -19.85
CA ASN A 716 1.75 -16.80 -19.20
C ASN A 716 3.21 -17.27 -18.99
N PRO A 717 3.63 -17.59 -17.76
CA PRO A 717 4.99 -18.02 -17.46
C PRO A 717 5.17 -19.52 -17.76
N SER A 718 5.16 -19.91 -19.03
CA SER A 718 5.47 -21.29 -19.45
C SER A 718 6.93 -21.66 -19.13
N GLN A 719 7.84 -20.70 -19.27
CA GLN A 719 9.26 -20.83 -18.91
C GLN A 719 9.55 -20.00 -17.65
N THR A 720 9.69 -20.67 -16.51
CA THR A 720 10.08 -20.06 -15.23
C THR A 720 11.52 -20.39 -14.86
N HIS A 721 12.07 -19.61 -13.92
CA HIS A 721 13.36 -19.89 -13.27
C HIS A 721 13.47 -21.29 -12.62
N THR A 722 12.34 -21.92 -12.31
CA THR A 722 12.23 -23.25 -11.68
C THR A 722 12.23 -24.39 -12.71
N ASN A 723 11.69 -24.14 -13.91
CA ASN A 723 11.48 -25.15 -14.95
C ASN A 723 12.50 -25.07 -16.10
N CYS A 724 13.23 -23.95 -16.22
CA CYS A 724 14.19 -23.72 -17.30
C CYS A 724 15.62 -24.10 -16.88
N THR A 725 16.26 -25.03 -17.60
CA THR A 725 17.70 -25.27 -17.45
C THR A 725 18.47 -24.04 -17.96
N TRP A 726 19.27 -23.41 -17.10
CA TRP A 726 20.09 -22.25 -17.45
C TRP A 726 20.96 -22.55 -18.69
N GLY A 727 20.71 -21.84 -19.79
CA GLY A 727 21.43 -22.00 -21.05
C GLY A 727 20.78 -22.91 -22.12
N GLN A 728 19.53 -23.38 -21.92
CA GLN A 728 18.81 -24.19 -22.93
C GLN A 728 17.49 -23.58 -23.46
N GLY A 729 17.05 -22.42 -22.95
CA GLY A 729 15.89 -21.69 -23.45
C GLY A 729 16.24 -20.72 -24.59
N ILE A 730 15.34 -20.61 -25.58
CA ILE A 730 15.43 -19.60 -26.67
C ILE A 730 14.93 -18.22 -26.20
N ALA A 731 14.07 -18.19 -25.17
CA ALA A 731 13.53 -16.98 -24.55
C ALA A 731 14.00 -16.86 -23.09
N ALA A 732 14.01 -15.64 -22.55
CA ALA A 732 14.38 -15.41 -21.15
C ALA A 732 13.28 -15.92 -20.18
N PRO A 733 13.63 -16.69 -19.13
CA PRO A 733 12.64 -17.25 -18.20
C PRO A 733 12.03 -16.16 -17.30
N ILE A 734 10.72 -16.22 -17.08
CA ILE A 734 10.00 -15.28 -16.22
C ILE A 734 10.26 -15.60 -14.74
N LEU A 735 10.65 -14.59 -13.98
CA LEU A 735 10.86 -14.67 -12.54
C LEU A 735 9.53 -14.51 -11.79
N THR A 736 8.78 -15.60 -11.66
CA THR A 736 7.53 -15.65 -10.89
C THR A 736 7.28 -17.06 -10.31
N ASP A 737 6.50 -17.10 -9.24
CA ASP A 737 5.95 -18.33 -8.63
C ASP A 737 4.51 -18.63 -9.13
N ASP A 738 3.98 -17.81 -10.05
CA ASP A 738 2.65 -17.98 -10.64
C ASP A 738 2.50 -19.32 -11.36
N VAL A 739 1.38 -20.01 -11.08
CA VAL A 739 1.00 -21.24 -11.79
C VAL A 739 0.70 -20.91 -13.26
N ASN A 740 1.38 -21.59 -14.18
CA ASN A 740 1.16 -21.42 -15.61
C ASN A 740 -0.13 -22.11 -16.11
N LEU A 741 -0.59 -21.73 -17.31
CA LEU A 741 -1.82 -22.25 -17.92
C LEU A 741 -1.84 -23.78 -18.07
N GLN A 742 -0.70 -24.43 -18.32
CA GLN A 742 -0.62 -25.89 -18.48
C GLN A 742 -0.87 -26.60 -17.15
N THR A 743 -0.18 -26.20 -16.08
CA THR A 743 -0.39 -26.74 -14.73
C THR A 743 -1.79 -26.43 -14.19
N PHE A 744 -2.34 -25.26 -14.50
CA PHE A 744 -3.74 -24.92 -14.21
C PHE A 744 -4.71 -25.88 -14.91
N MET A 745 -4.51 -26.15 -16.21
CA MET A 745 -5.35 -27.09 -16.97
C MET A 745 -5.19 -28.53 -16.48
N GLU A 746 -4.00 -28.98 -16.08
CA GLU A 746 -3.83 -30.29 -15.42
C GLU A 746 -4.61 -30.40 -14.10
N HIS A 747 -4.54 -29.36 -13.27
CA HIS A 747 -5.30 -29.31 -12.00
C HIS A 747 -6.81 -29.31 -12.27
N LEU A 748 -7.29 -28.55 -13.25
CA LEU A 748 -8.69 -28.56 -13.67
C LEU A 748 -9.13 -29.96 -14.12
N LYS A 749 -8.36 -30.63 -14.99
CA LYS A 749 -8.64 -32.00 -15.46
C LYS A 749 -8.77 -32.99 -14.29
N ARG A 750 -7.82 -32.95 -13.33
CA ARG A 750 -7.85 -33.79 -12.12
C ARG A 750 -9.04 -33.48 -11.21
N LEU A 751 -9.45 -32.21 -11.08
CA LEU A 751 -10.56 -31.78 -10.21
C LEU A 751 -11.95 -32.03 -10.81
N VAL A 752 -12.09 -32.02 -12.14
CA VAL A 752 -13.33 -32.41 -12.84
C VAL A 752 -13.69 -33.87 -12.53
N ASP A 753 -12.69 -34.74 -12.52
CA ASP A 753 -12.81 -36.17 -12.19
C ASP A 753 -13.10 -36.39 -10.69
N TRP A 754 -12.47 -35.59 -9.81
CA TRP A 754 -12.55 -35.68 -8.34
C TRP A 754 -13.88 -35.24 -7.73
N SER A 755 -14.94 -36.01 -7.96
CA SER A 755 -16.30 -35.78 -7.45
C SER A 755 -16.52 -36.38 -6.05
N PHE A 756 -15.98 -35.74 -5.01
CA PHE A 756 -16.09 -36.19 -3.60
C PHE A 756 -17.55 -36.49 -3.16
N GLU A 757 -18.51 -35.66 -3.57
CA GLU A 757 -19.93 -35.83 -3.22
C GLU A 757 -20.64 -37.00 -3.94
N GLN A 758 -20.08 -37.53 -5.05
CA GLN A 758 -20.69 -38.66 -5.77
C GLN A 758 -20.15 -40.04 -5.37
N LYS A 759 -18.91 -40.15 -4.84
CA LYS A 759 -18.35 -41.47 -4.51
C LYS A 759 -19.13 -42.16 -3.36
N CYS A 760 -19.51 -41.47 -2.28
CA CYS A 760 -20.34 -42.07 -1.21
C CYS A 760 -21.72 -42.58 -1.70
N ASN A 761 -22.44 -41.81 -2.53
CA ASN A 761 -23.86 -42.04 -2.77
C ASN A 761 -24.19 -42.90 -4.01
N ARG A 762 -23.19 -43.39 -4.76
CA ARG A 762 -23.42 -44.18 -5.99
C ARG A 762 -22.60 -45.47 -6.11
N TYR A 763 -21.69 -45.78 -5.18
CA TYR A 763 -20.85 -46.99 -5.23
C TYR A 763 -21.24 -48.12 -4.28
N ARG A 764 -22.52 -48.22 -3.90
CA ARG A 764 -23.06 -49.52 -3.47
C ARG A 764 -22.93 -50.51 -4.63
N ILE A 765 -22.10 -51.56 -4.42
CA ILE A 765 -21.96 -52.76 -5.27
C ILE A 765 -21.09 -52.57 -6.55
N ARG A 766 -19.73 -52.59 -6.44
CA ARG A 766 -18.87 -53.69 -6.98
C ARG A 766 -17.34 -53.50 -7.00
N THR A 767 -16.78 -52.29 -6.99
CA THR A 767 -15.34 -52.08 -7.28
C THR A 767 -14.57 -51.23 -6.26
N TRP A 768 -14.89 -51.35 -4.97
CA TRP A 768 -14.07 -50.75 -3.89
C TRP A 768 -13.14 -51.78 -3.28
N ASN A 769 -11.86 -51.40 -3.11
CA ASN A 769 -10.92 -52.17 -2.29
C ASN A 769 -11.40 -52.18 -0.82
N ALA A 770 -10.89 -53.11 -0.01
CA ALA A 770 -11.36 -53.23 1.37
C ALA A 770 -11.11 -51.96 2.21
N GLU A 771 -10.06 -51.18 1.93
CA GLU A 771 -9.74 -49.95 2.68
C GLU A 771 -10.77 -48.84 2.41
N GLN A 772 -11.13 -48.60 1.14
CA GLN A 772 -12.16 -47.61 0.78
C GLN A 772 -13.53 -48.00 1.35
N ARG A 773 -13.86 -49.29 1.30
CA ARG A 773 -15.10 -49.85 1.87
C ARG A 773 -15.16 -49.60 3.38
N LEU A 774 -14.13 -50.04 4.11
CA LEU A 774 -13.97 -49.85 5.54
C LEU A 774 -14.02 -48.37 5.95
N ILE A 775 -13.32 -47.49 5.23
CA ILE A 775 -13.32 -46.04 5.50
C ILE A 775 -14.73 -45.46 5.37
N CYS A 776 -15.51 -45.87 4.36
CA CYS A 776 -16.90 -45.44 4.22
C CYS A 776 -17.82 -46.04 5.29
N ASP A 777 -17.76 -47.35 5.53
CA ASP A 777 -18.61 -48.02 6.53
C ASP A 777 -18.39 -47.46 7.96
N LEU A 778 -17.16 -47.08 8.30
CA LEU A 778 -16.83 -46.37 9.54
C LEU A 778 -17.31 -44.91 9.52
N LEU A 779 -17.01 -44.12 8.49
CA LEU A 779 -17.36 -42.69 8.48
C LEU A 779 -18.87 -42.42 8.32
N ASP A 780 -19.61 -43.28 7.61
CA ASP A 780 -21.06 -43.18 7.46
C ASP A 780 -21.81 -43.56 8.76
N SER A 781 -21.18 -44.34 9.65
CA SER A 781 -21.69 -44.62 11.00
C SER A 781 -21.21 -43.59 12.05
N TYR A 782 -20.07 -42.91 11.83
CA TYR A 782 -19.51 -41.85 12.68
C TYR A 782 -20.24 -40.48 12.54
N GLN A 783 -21.56 -40.47 12.40
CA GLN A 783 -22.34 -39.25 12.10
C GLN A 783 -22.23 -38.17 13.21
N VAL A 784 -21.99 -38.56 14.47
CA VAL A 784 -21.98 -37.68 15.65
C VAL A 784 -20.56 -37.31 16.08
N ARG A 785 -19.91 -36.43 15.31
CA ARG A 785 -18.52 -35.96 15.56
C ARG A 785 -18.33 -35.06 16.79
N TRP A 786 -19.41 -34.69 17.49
CA TRP A 786 -19.42 -33.66 18.54
C TRP A 786 -19.32 -34.20 19.98
N GLY A 787 -19.30 -35.53 20.15
CA GLY A 787 -19.16 -36.20 21.45
C GLY A 787 -17.83 -36.93 21.59
N ARG A 788 -17.39 -37.16 22.83
CA ARG A 788 -16.24 -38.02 23.14
C ARG A 788 -16.54 -39.46 22.67
N PRO A 789 -15.57 -40.22 22.12
CA PRO A 789 -15.81 -41.50 21.46
C PRO A 789 -15.96 -42.70 22.43
N VAL A 790 -16.90 -42.57 23.37
CA VAL A 790 -17.29 -43.61 24.35
C VAL A 790 -18.76 -43.97 24.18
N ARG A 791 -19.13 -45.26 24.29
CA ARG A 791 -20.54 -45.68 24.26
C ARG A 791 -21.29 -45.31 25.54
N ASN A 792 -20.57 -45.17 26.66
CA ASN A 792 -21.11 -44.79 27.97
C ASN A 792 -20.64 -43.38 28.35
N THR A 793 -21.58 -42.44 28.54
CA THR A 793 -21.27 -41.04 28.89
C THR A 793 -20.63 -40.89 30.29
N SER A 794 -20.72 -41.92 31.12
CA SER A 794 -20.07 -42.00 32.44
C SER A 794 -18.57 -42.21 32.35
N GLU A 795 -18.08 -42.87 31.29
CA GLU A 795 -16.68 -43.27 31.13
C GLU A 795 -15.83 -42.12 30.56
N GLY A 796 -14.54 -42.10 30.91
CA GLY A 796 -13.55 -41.09 30.54
C GLY A 796 -12.64 -41.56 29.39
N VAL A 797 -12.14 -40.63 28.57
CA VAL A 797 -11.19 -40.94 27.49
C VAL A 797 -9.76 -40.70 27.97
N GLU A 798 -8.88 -41.70 27.87
CA GLU A 798 -7.44 -41.51 28.06
C GLU A 798 -6.82 -40.90 26.80
N VAL A 799 -6.18 -39.73 26.93
CA VAL A 799 -5.45 -39.08 25.83
C VAL A 799 -3.97 -39.02 26.19
N ARG A 800 -3.15 -39.75 25.43
CA ARG A 800 -1.69 -39.78 25.59
C ARG A 800 -1.07 -38.69 24.71
N PHE A 801 -0.51 -37.68 25.34
CA PHE A 801 0.10 -36.53 24.68
C PHE A 801 1.62 -36.51 24.84
N GLY A 802 2.33 -36.12 23.80
CA GLY A 802 3.78 -35.97 23.80
C GLY A 802 4.25 -34.89 22.82
N LEU A 803 5.47 -34.39 23.03
CA LEU A 803 6.09 -33.35 22.19
C LEU A 803 7.47 -33.83 21.72
N GLN A 804 7.71 -33.75 20.41
CA GLN A 804 9.01 -34.00 19.79
C GLN A 804 9.51 -32.72 19.14
N LEU A 805 10.53 -32.10 19.74
CA LEU A 805 11.08 -30.81 19.33
C LEU A 805 11.89 -30.98 18.05
N ILE A 806 11.59 -30.17 17.03
CA ILE A 806 12.30 -30.14 15.75
C ILE A 806 13.36 -29.04 15.78
N HIS A 807 12.95 -27.82 16.18
CA HIS A 807 13.83 -26.66 16.21
C HIS A 807 13.31 -25.61 17.22
N ILE A 808 14.22 -24.87 17.84
CA ILE A 808 13.90 -23.64 18.58
C ILE A 808 14.04 -22.51 17.56
N SER A 809 12.92 -22.04 17.02
CA SER A 809 12.90 -21.04 15.95
C SER A 809 13.46 -19.70 16.43
N ASP A 810 13.04 -19.27 17.62
CA ASP A 810 13.47 -18.02 18.24
C ASP A 810 13.19 -18.02 19.75
N LEU A 811 13.84 -17.12 20.49
CA LEU A 811 13.46 -16.71 21.84
C LEU A 811 13.49 -15.18 21.90
N ASP A 812 12.37 -14.56 21.51
CA ASP A 812 12.19 -13.11 21.51
C ASP A 812 12.25 -12.59 22.95
N GLU A 813 13.42 -12.10 23.37
CA GLU A 813 13.60 -11.64 24.75
C GLU A 813 12.88 -10.33 24.99
N LYS A 814 12.65 -9.54 23.93
CA LYS A 814 12.02 -8.23 24.03
C LYS A 814 10.55 -8.36 24.44
N ASN A 815 9.83 -9.28 23.79
CA ASN A 815 8.41 -9.56 24.03
C ASN A 815 8.20 -10.74 25.01
N GLN A 816 9.27 -11.39 25.47
CA GLN A 816 9.25 -12.53 26.40
C GLN A 816 8.51 -13.76 25.84
N VAL A 817 8.84 -14.13 24.60
CA VAL A 817 8.16 -15.23 23.85
C VAL A 817 9.17 -16.25 23.31
N LEU A 818 9.03 -17.50 23.76
CA LEU A 818 9.70 -18.66 23.15
C LEU A 818 8.91 -19.14 21.92
N ILE A 819 9.59 -19.31 20.79
CA ILE A 819 9.00 -19.85 19.54
C ILE A 819 9.61 -21.22 19.22
N THR A 820 8.80 -22.29 19.38
CA THR A 820 9.23 -23.68 19.10
C THR A 820 8.49 -24.29 17.93
N ASN A 821 9.23 -25.01 17.08
CA ASN A 821 8.69 -25.86 16.03
C ASN A 821 8.80 -27.33 16.47
N GLN A 822 7.67 -28.02 16.58
CA GLN A 822 7.59 -29.36 17.16
C GLN A 822 6.46 -30.21 16.57
N TRP A 823 6.63 -31.53 16.63
CA TRP A 823 5.52 -32.46 16.43
C TRP A 823 4.76 -32.62 17.75
N GLN A 824 3.44 -32.42 17.70
CA GLN A 824 2.55 -32.95 18.73
C GLN A 824 2.34 -34.44 18.45
N ILE A 825 2.25 -35.26 19.50
CA ILE A 825 1.95 -36.68 19.39
C ILE A 825 0.70 -36.95 20.23
N TYR A 826 -0.34 -37.46 19.59
CA TYR A 826 -1.58 -37.90 20.21
C TYR A 826 -1.80 -39.39 19.98
N GLU A 827 -2.21 -40.09 21.04
CA GLU A 827 -2.71 -41.46 20.98
C GLU A 827 -3.89 -41.60 21.95
N TRP A 828 -5.05 -42.04 21.46
CA TRP A 828 -6.26 -42.31 22.24
C TRP A 828 -6.99 -43.54 21.69
N GLU A 829 -8.03 -44.01 22.37
CA GLU A 829 -8.89 -45.09 21.88
C GLU A 829 -10.29 -44.56 21.55
N ASP A 830 -10.86 -45.02 20.45
CA ASP A 830 -12.17 -44.65 19.93
C ASP A 830 -13.02 -45.92 19.75
N GLU A 831 -14.17 -46.00 20.43
CA GLU A 831 -15.05 -47.17 20.41
C GLU A 831 -15.92 -47.32 19.15
N ALA A 832 -16.02 -46.26 18.34
CA ALA A 832 -16.80 -46.22 17.11
C ALA A 832 -15.92 -46.51 15.87
N LEU A 833 -14.60 -46.38 15.98
CA LEU A 833 -13.64 -46.71 14.91
C LEU A 833 -13.04 -48.13 15.00
N LYS A 834 -13.73 -49.06 15.69
CA LYS A 834 -13.31 -50.47 15.84
C LYS A 834 -13.88 -51.33 14.71
N TRP A 835 -13.03 -52.17 14.10
CA TRP A 835 -13.46 -53.16 13.10
C TRP A 835 -12.74 -54.50 13.27
N ASP A 836 -13.29 -55.55 12.67
CA ASP A 836 -12.64 -56.84 12.53
C ASP A 836 -11.88 -56.91 11.19
N PRO A 837 -10.54 -57.04 11.18
CA PRO A 837 -9.74 -57.18 9.96
C PRO A 837 -10.21 -58.30 9.02
N ALA A 838 -10.80 -59.39 9.54
CA ALA A 838 -11.21 -60.53 8.71
C ALA A 838 -12.31 -60.18 7.70
N HIS A 839 -13.10 -59.13 7.95
CA HIS A 839 -14.15 -58.63 7.06
C HIS A 839 -13.63 -57.70 5.94
N TYR A 840 -12.38 -57.23 6.05
CA TYR A 840 -11.78 -56.20 5.19
C TYR A 840 -10.34 -56.57 4.83
N ASP A 841 -10.15 -57.70 4.13
CA ASP A 841 -8.87 -58.18 3.57
C ASP A 841 -7.68 -58.21 4.56
N ASN A 842 -7.94 -58.43 5.86
CA ASN A 842 -6.98 -58.40 6.96
C ASN A 842 -6.32 -57.02 7.22
N LEU A 843 -6.97 -55.92 6.82
CA LEU A 843 -6.50 -54.56 7.12
C LEU A 843 -6.48 -54.29 8.63
N LYS A 844 -5.32 -53.88 9.14
CA LYS A 844 -5.07 -53.59 10.56
C LYS A 844 -5.02 -52.11 10.89
N ASP A 845 -4.81 -51.26 9.89
CA ASP A 845 -4.69 -49.82 10.04
C ASP A 845 -5.10 -49.06 8.76
N ILE A 846 -5.74 -47.90 8.94
CA ILE A 846 -6.26 -47.02 7.88
C ILE A 846 -5.87 -45.56 8.17
N ARG A 847 -6.04 -44.67 7.18
CA ARG A 847 -5.78 -43.22 7.35
C ARG A 847 -7.06 -42.40 7.18
N LEU A 848 -7.49 -41.70 8.24
CA LEU A 848 -8.70 -40.85 8.24
C LEU A 848 -8.36 -39.36 8.36
N PRO A 849 -9.08 -38.44 7.69
CA PRO A 849 -8.92 -37.01 7.91
C PRO A 849 -9.39 -36.63 9.33
N ILE A 850 -8.54 -35.97 10.11
CA ILE A 850 -8.85 -35.65 11.53
C ILE A 850 -10.17 -34.85 11.68
N LYS A 851 -10.46 -33.94 10.74
CA LYS A 851 -11.71 -33.15 10.67
C LYS A 851 -12.99 -33.97 10.40
N ARG A 852 -12.87 -35.30 10.21
CA ARG A 852 -13.99 -36.27 10.06
C ARG A 852 -14.21 -37.17 11.28
N ILE A 853 -13.34 -37.13 12.28
CA ILE A 853 -13.48 -37.91 13.53
C ILE A 853 -13.44 -36.97 14.75
N TRP A 854 -13.64 -37.49 15.97
CA TRP A 854 -13.44 -36.69 17.19
C TRP A 854 -11.94 -36.37 17.36
N GLN A 855 -11.65 -35.18 17.87
CA GLN A 855 -10.29 -34.72 18.16
C GLN A 855 -10.25 -34.16 19.60
N PRO A 856 -9.26 -34.53 20.43
CA PRO A 856 -9.11 -33.95 21.76
C PRO A 856 -8.73 -32.45 21.71
N ASP A 857 -9.32 -31.67 22.61
CA ASP A 857 -9.26 -30.21 22.71
C ASP A 857 -8.02 -29.68 23.45
N VAL A 858 -6.87 -30.35 23.26
CA VAL A 858 -5.62 -30.00 23.94
C VAL A 858 -5.01 -28.73 23.33
N THR A 859 -4.89 -27.70 24.17
CA THR A 859 -4.46 -26.33 23.84
C THR A 859 -3.27 -25.90 24.70
N LEU A 860 -2.53 -24.88 24.24
CA LEU A 860 -1.45 -24.24 25.01
C LEU A 860 -2.06 -23.13 25.89
N TYR A 861 -1.92 -23.21 27.21
CA TYR A 861 -2.54 -22.25 28.13
C TYR A 861 -1.73 -20.95 28.27
N ASN A 862 -0.41 -21.03 28.20
CA ASN A 862 0.47 -19.85 28.26
C ASN A 862 0.88 -19.37 26.86
N TYR A 863 -0.10 -19.27 25.97
CA TYR A 863 0.09 -18.85 24.59
C TYR A 863 0.43 -17.35 24.47
N ALA A 864 1.10 -17.00 23.37
CA ALA A 864 1.49 -15.63 23.02
C ALA A 864 1.24 -15.29 21.54
N ASP A 865 0.31 -16.01 20.90
CA ASP A 865 -0.14 -15.78 19.51
C ASP A 865 -1.64 -15.44 19.47
N THR A 866 -2.08 -14.71 18.46
CA THR A 866 -3.52 -14.37 18.24
C THR A 866 -4.14 -15.20 17.11
N ARG A 867 -3.42 -16.20 16.60
CA ARG A 867 -3.85 -17.07 15.50
C ARG A 867 -4.82 -18.15 15.96
N LEU A 868 -5.85 -18.41 15.16
CA LEU A 868 -6.90 -19.39 15.45
C LEU A 868 -6.51 -20.86 15.22
N GLU A 869 -5.49 -21.14 14.39
CA GLU A 869 -4.98 -22.51 14.15
C GLU A 869 -3.43 -22.57 14.23
N GLU A 870 -2.93 -23.44 15.12
CA GLU A 870 -1.49 -23.68 15.41
C GLU A 870 -0.93 -24.94 14.71
N LYS A 871 -1.81 -25.83 14.24
CA LYS A 871 -1.50 -27.23 13.87
C LYS A 871 -1.66 -27.42 12.36
N ARG A 872 -0.77 -28.18 11.71
CA ARG A 872 -0.94 -28.54 10.29
C ARG A 872 -1.99 -29.65 10.11
N ASP A 873 -2.84 -29.50 9.10
CA ASP A 873 -3.76 -30.55 8.64
C ASP A 873 -2.96 -31.78 8.17
N VAL A 874 -3.08 -32.88 8.91
CA VAL A 874 -2.56 -34.21 8.56
C VAL A 874 -3.59 -35.28 8.94
N LEU A 875 -3.57 -36.40 8.21
CA LEU A 875 -4.43 -37.55 8.51
C LEU A 875 -4.04 -38.19 9.84
N ALA A 876 -5.02 -38.74 10.55
CA ALA A 876 -4.80 -39.65 11.67
C ALA A 876 -4.67 -41.09 11.15
N ILE A 877 -3.77 -41.87 11.76
CA ILE A 877 -3.71 -43.32 11.57
C ILE A 877 -4.66 -43.94 12.59
N VAL A 878 -5.54 -44.83 12.14
CA VAL A 878 -6.48 -45.55 13.00
C VAL A 878 -6.20 -47.04 12.88
N TYR A 879 -6.10 -47.72 14.01
CA TYR A 879 -5.87 -49.17 14.09
C TYR A 879 -7.19 -49.91 14.35
N HIS A 880 -7.28 -51.17 13.93
CA HIS A 880 -8.50 -51.98 13.99
C HIS A 880 -9.09 -52.16 15.39
N ASN A 881 -8.24 -52.07 16.43
CA ASN A 881 -8.62 -52.08 17.83
C ASN A 881 -9.20 -50.73 18.32
N GLY A 882 -9.41 -49.75 17.44
CA GLY A 882 -9.91 -48.41 17.76
C GLY A 882 -8.84 -47.43 18.26
N THR A 883 -7.56 -47.82 18.34
CA THR A 883 -6.50 -46.86 18.70
C THR A 883 -6.29 -45.86 17.56
N VAL A 884 -6.42 -44.57 17.86
CA VAL A 884 -6.13 -43.46 16.94
C VAL A 884 -4.79 -42.85 17.30
N PHE A 885 -3.90 -42.71 16.32
CA PHE A 885 -2.60 -42.06 16.43
C PHE A 885 -2.53 -40.86 15.46
N TRP A 886 -2.29 -39.65 16.00
CA TRP A 886 -2.25 -38.42 15.21
C TRP A 886 -1.02 -37.59 15.58
N LYS A 887 -0.24 -37.19 14.57
CA LYS A 887 1.06 -36.51 14.76
C LYS A 887 1.19 -35.24 13.90
N PRO A 888 0.47 -34.15 14.20
CA PRO A 888 0.58 -32.90 13.46
C PRO A 888 1.89 -32.15 13.79
N MET A 889 2.42 -31.44 12.79
CA MET A 889 3.47 -30.44 12.98
C MET A 889 2.84 -29.15 13.52
N SER A 890 3.53 -28.43 14.40
CA SER A 890 3.02 -27.18 14.98
C SER A 890 4.13 -26.21 15.33
N ILE A 891 3.83 -24.91 15.19
CA ILE A 891 4.68 -23.81 15.62
C ILE A 891 3.95 -23.11 16.75
N PHE A 892 4.53 -23.14 17.94
CA PHE A 892 3.96 -22.53 19.13
C PHE A 892 4.72 -21.26 19.51
N LYS A 893 3.99 -20.29 20.06
CA LYS A 893 4.53 -19.15 20.79
C LYS A 893 4.07 -19.24 22.25
N SER A 894 4.99 -19.48 23.16
CA SER A 894 4.72 -19.60 24.60
C SER A 894 5.41 -18.49 25.38
N THR A 895 4.74 -17.90 26.36
CA THR A 895 5.35 -16.89 27.24
C THR A 895 6.51 -17.48 28.04
N CYS A 896 7.63 -16.75 28.12
CA CYS A 896 8.83 -17.15 28.85
C CYS A 896 9.49 -15.95 29.53
N GLN A 897 9.56 -15.98 30.87
CA GLN A 897 10.26 -14.96 31.65
C GLN A 897 11.78 -15.05 31.42
N ILE A 898 12.42 -13.90 31.18
CA ILE A 898 13.84 -13.81 30.78
C ILE A 898 14.66 -13.15 31.89
N ASP A 899 15.72 -13.81 32.38
CA ASP A 899 16.73 -13.22 33.27
C ASP A 899 17.97 -12.81 32.47
N ILE A 900 18.19 -11.50 32.34
CA ILE A 900 19.31 -10.90 31.61
C ILE A 900 20.51 -10.51 32.52
N ARG A 901 20.47 -10.79 33.83
CA ARG A 901 21.50 -10.36 34.81
C ARG A 901 22.93 -10.76 34.42
N ARG A 902 23.10 -11.92 33.76
CA ARG A 902 24.39 -12.51 33.37
C ARG A 902 24.68 -12.46 31.85
N PHE A 903 23.89 -11.72 31.08
CA PHE A 903 24.08 -11.58 29.63
C PHE A 903 25.53 -11.19 29.26
N PRO A 904 26.18 -11.83 28.25
CA PRO A 904 25.63 -12.79 27.27
C PRO A 904 25.79 -14.28 27.66
N TYR A 905 26.00 -14.56 28.95
CA TYR A 905 26.11 -15.92 29.52
C TYR A 905 24.86 -16.24 30.37
N ASP A 906 23.71 -15.81 29.88
CA ASP A 906 22.40 -15.97 30.50
C ASP A 906 21.78 -17.36 30.28
N ARG A 907 20.93 -17.78 31.22
CA ARG A 907 20.22 -19.07 31.21
C ARG A 907 18.72 -18.85 31.41
N GLN A 908 17.92 -19.26 30.45
CA GLN A 908 16.48 -19.04 30.41
C GLN A 908 15.71 -20.34 30.68
N ASN A 909 14.66 -20.27 31.49
CA ASN A 909 13.88 -21.44 31.92
C ASN A 909 12.42 -21.32 31.45
N CYS A 910 12.20 -21.63 30.18
CA CYS A 910 10.88 -21.52 29.57
C CYS A 910 10.00 -22.74 29.88
N SER A 911 8.67 -22.55 29.82
CA SER A 911 7.71 -23.64 29.99
C SER A 911 6.50 -23.53 29.05
N MET A 912 5.88 -24.67 28.76
CA MET A 912 4.68 -24.79 27.94
C MET A 912 3.66 -25.64 28.70
N LYS A 913 2.50 -25.07 29.02
CA LYS A 913 1.40 -25.71 29.76
C LYS A 913 0.32 -26.20 28.79
N PHE A 914 0.13 -27.52 28.68
CA PHE A 914 -0.87 -28.12 27.79
C PHE A 914 -2.02 -28.78 28.57
N GLY A 915 -3.27 -28.46 28.23
CA GLY A 915 -4.46 -29.03 28.89
C GLY A 915 -5.70 -29.05 28.00
N THR A 916 -6.75 -29.74 28.44
CA THR A 916 -8.07 -29.79 27.80
C THR A 916 -8.91 -28.57 28.21
N TRP A 917 -9.38 -27.79 27.24
CA TRP A 917 -10.07 -26.52 27.51
C TRP A 917 -11.49 -26.70 28.07
N THR A 918 -12.18 -27.77 27.67
CA THR A 918 -13.61 -28.00 27.95
C THR A 918 -13.91 -29.23 28.80
N TYR A 919 -12.95 -30.16 28.93
CA TYR A 919 -13.11 -31.39 29.69
C TYR A 919 -12.26 -31.40 30.97
N ASP A 920 -12.88 -31.83 32.07
CA ASP A 920 -12.25 -32.15 33.35
C ASP A 920 -11.64 -33.58 33.35
N GLN A 921 -10.92 -33.92 34.43
CA GLN A 921 -10.24 -35.22 34.57
C GLN A 921 -11.18 -36.44 34.46
N SER A 922 -12.47 -36.32 34.83
CA SER A 922 -13.42 -37.43 34.72
C SER A 922 -13.87 -37.72 33.29
N LYS A 923 -13.71 -36.75 32.36
CA LYS A 923 -14.14 -36.85 30.96
C LYS A 923 -12.97 -37.03 30.00
N VAL A 924 -11.83 -36.38 30.24
CA VAL A 924 -10.58 -36.65 29.52
C VAL A 924 -9.39 -36.64 30.48
N ASP A 925 -8.65 -37.75 30.54
CA ASP A 925 -7.44 -37.86 31.37
C ASP A 925 -6.18 -37.77 30.50
N LEU A 926 -5.42 -36.69 30.67
CA LEU A 926 -4.16 -36.47 29.95
C LEU A 926 -2.98 -37.21 30.60
N LYS A 927 -2.29 -38.03 29.80
CA LYS A 927 -1.10 -38.80 30.21
C LYS A 927 0.05 -38.57 29.24
N PHE A 928 1.28 -38.85 29.68
CA PHE A 928 2.46 -38.73 28.81
C PHE A 928 2.54 -39.88 27.81
N TYR A 929 2.75 -39.56 26.53
CA TYR A 929 3.02 -40.54 25.47
C TYR A 929 4.18 -41.46 25.85
N ARG A 930 3.92 -42.78 25.91
CA ARG A 930 4.87 -43.82 26.38
C ARG A 930 5.55 -43.52 27.72
N GLY A 931 4.92 -42.71 28.59
CA GLY A 931 5.50 -42.27 29.86
C GLY A 931 6.68 -41.29 29.74
N ILE A 932 6.93 -40.71 28.56
CA ILE A 932 8.10 -39.84 28.29
C ILE A 932 7.88 -38.46 28.95
N LYS A 933 8.41 -38.29 30.16
CA LYS A 933 8.35 -37.04 30.96
C LYS A 933 9.40 -36.00 30.53
N LYS A 934 9.52 -35.74 29.23
CA LYS A 934 10.40 -34.72 28.62
C LYS A 934 9.99 -34.43 27.17
N PHE A 935 10.53 -33.38 26.56
CA PHE A 935 10.55 -33.26 25.10
C PHE A 935 11.40 -34.41 24.52
N ASP A 936 10.90 -35.07 23.47
CA ASP A 936 11.75 -35.90 22.63
C ASP A 936 12.64 -35.01 21.74
N LEU A 937 13.94 -35.31 21.71
CA LEU A 937 14.96 -34.59 20.94
C LEU A 937 15.55 -35.42 19.79
N ASN A 938 15.01 -36.62 19.51
CA ASN A 938 15.48 -37.48 18.42
C ASN A 938 15.45 -36.81 17.02
N ALA A 939 14.59 -35.79 16.84
CA ALA A 939 14.47 -34.99 15.62
C ALA A 939 14.98 -33.55 15.78
N TYR A 940 15.69 -33.22 16.86
CA TYR A 940 16.08 -31.85 17.18
C TYR A 940 17.32 -31.39 16.41
N VAL A 941 17.14 -30.39 15.55
CA VAL A 941 18.21 -29.63 14.92
C VAL A 941 18.76 -28.62 15.93
N LYS A 942 20.06 -28.71 16.25
CA LYS A 942 20.72 -27.82 17.22
C LYS A 942 20.65 -26.37 16.75
N SER A 943 19.96 -25.50 17.51
CA SER A 943 19.98 -24.04 17.29
C SER A 943 21.42 -23.49 17.25
N ASN A 944 21.63 -22.41 16.49
CA ASN A 944 22.92 -21.73 16.39
C ASN A 944 23.21 -20.81 17.58
N GLU A 945 22.18 -20.25 18.22
CA GLU A 945 22.32 -19.33 19.36
C GLU A 945 22.12 -20.03 20.71
N TRP A 946 21.17 -20.97 20.80
CA TRP A 946 20.75 -21.54 22.08
C TRP A 946 21.20 -23.00 22.27
N SER A 947 21.68 -23.30 23.47
CA SER A 947 22.03 -24.65 23.93
C SER A 947 20.96 -25.16 24.87
N ILE A 948 20.40 -26.35 24.64
CA ILE A 948 19.51 -27.00 25.62
C ILE A 948 20.38 -27.63 26.71
N VAL A 949 20.33 -27.08 27.93
CA VAL A 949 21.06 -27.59 29.10
C VAL A 949 20.23 -28.63 29.86
N GLY A 950 18.90 -28.52 29.79
CA GLY A 950 18.00 -29.48 30.43
C GLY A 950 16.61 -29.47 29.81
N ASN A 951 15.95 -30.62 29.84
CA ASN A 951 14.53 -30.71 29.55
C ASN A 951 13.84 -31.67 30.54
N ARG A 952 12.60 -31.34 30.92
CA ARG A 952 11.76 -32.17 31.81
C ARG A 952 10.29 -31.85 31.56
N ALA A 953 9.39 -32.78 31.85
CA ALA A 953 7.96 -32.53 31.86
C ALA A 953 7.33 -33.09 33.14
N SER A 954 6.19 -32.54 33.55
CA SER A 954 5.45 -33.00 34.72
C SER A 954 3.96 -32.81 34.52
N ARG A 955 3.18 -33.81 34.95
CA ARG A 955 1.71 -33.76 34.95
C ARG A 955 1.28 -33.12 36.25
N PHE A 956 0.49 -32.07 36.14
CA PHE A 956 -0.15 -31.40 37.25
C PHE A 956 -1.64 -31.74 37.25
N THR A 957 -2.25 -31.57 38.42
CA THR A 957 -3.67 -31.72 38.67
C THR A 957 -4.06 -30.49 39.45
N GLU A 958 -4.83 -29.60 38.84
CA GLU A 958 -5.02 -28.21 39.26
C GLU A 958 -6.52 -27.94 39.31
N LYS A 959 -7.00 -27.36 40.41
CA LYS A 959 -8.37 -26.90 40.58
C LYS A 959 -8.37 -25.38 40.51
N TYR A 960 -9.16 -24.83 39.60
CA TYR A 960 -9.24 -23.39 39.36
C TYR A 960 -10.39 -22.76 40.15
N ASP A 961 -10.22 -21.52 40.61
CA ASP A 961 -11.22 -20.82 41.44
C ASP A 961 -12.60 -20.67 40.76
N CYS A 962 -12.66 -20.76 39.43
CA CYS A 962 -13.88 -20.68 38.64
C CYS A 962 -14.70 -21.98 38.57
N CYS A 963 -14.14 -23.15 38.92
CA CYS A 963 -14.77 -24.45 38.68
C CYS A 963 -14.62 -25.39 39.91
N PRO A 964 -15.70 -26.08 40.36
CA PRO A 964 -15.58 -27.08 41.41
C PRO A 964 -14.85 -28.36 40.96
N GLU A 965 -14.75 -28.62 39.66
CA GLU A 965 -14.08 -29.76 39.04
C GLU A 965 -12.53 -29.69 39.13
N VAL A 966 -11.87 -30.78 38.74
CA VAL A 966 -10.41 -30.94 38.77
C VAL A 966 -9.90 -31.17 37.36
N TYR A 967 -8.92 -30.36 36.94
CA TYR A 967 -8.35 -30.40 35.59
C TYR A 967 -6.93 -30.98 35.59
N VAL A 968 -6.51 -31.48 34.43
CA VAL A 968 -5.18 -32.07 34.21
C VAL A 968 -4.43 -31.24 33.20
N ASP A 969 -3.16 -30.97 33.47
CA ASP A 969 -2.28 -30.33 32.52
C ASP A 969 -0.85 -30.93 32.54
N LEU A 970 -0.16 -30.81 31.41
CA LEU A 970 1.19 -31.30 31.19
C LEU A 970 2.10 -30.09 30.97
N LYS A 971 2.89 -29.72 31.98
CA LYS A 971 3.88 -28.63 31.89
C LYS A 971 5.21 -29.20 31.41
N PHE A 972 5.64 -28.81 30.21
CA PHE A 972 6.95 -29.13 29.65
C PHE A 972 7.89 -27.95 29.90
N PHE A 973 9.10 -28.22 30.40
CA PHE A 973 10.11 -27.22 30.74
C PHE A 973 11.37 -27.43 29.89
N ILE A 974 11.97 -26.33 29.44
CA ILE A 974 13.21 -26.31 28.67
C ILE A 974 14.15 -25.24 29.23
N SER A 975 15.36 -25.66 29.59
CA SER A 975 16.42 -24.80 30.10
C SER A 975 17.41 -24.52 28.97
N LEU A 976 17.52 -23.25 28.58
CA LEU A 976 18.32 -22.75 27.47
C LEU A 976 19.51 -21.93 27.99
N GLU A 977 20.65 -22.02 27.33
CA GLU A 977 21.87 -21.26 27.63
C GLU A 977 22.42 -20.63 26.34
N ARG A 978 22.67 -19.32 26.39
CA ARG A 978 23.09 -18.53 25.22
C ARG A 978 24.54 -18.81 24.83
N ARG A 979 24.81 -18.94 23.53
CA ARG A 979 26.17 -18.98 22.99
C ARG A 979 26.73 -17.56 22.83
N GLY A 980 27.25 -17.00 23.92
CA GLY A 980 27.80 -15.64 23.99
C GLY A 980 28.94 -15.29 23.00
N GLY A 981 29.46 -16.23 22.20
CA GLY A 981 30.61 -16.02 21.32
C GLY A 981 30.50 -14.83 20.35
N PHE A 982 29.33 -14.60 19.75
CA PHE A 982 29.07 -13.44 18.88
C PHE A 982 29.10 -12.13 19.67
N TYR A 983 28.42 -12.10 20.81
CA TYR A 983 28.35 -10.95 21.72
C TYR A 983 29.72 -10.59 22.32
N ASN A 984 30.62 -11.57 22.50
CA ASN A 984 31.99 -11.32 22.94
C ASN A 984 32.77 -10.45 21.94
N TYR A 985 32.59 -10.65 20.63
CA TYR A 985 33.25 -9.86 19.59
C TYR A 985 32.64 -8.46 19.40
N ILE A 986 31.32 -8.31 19.59
CA ILE A 986 30.61 -7.04 19.31
C ILE A 986 30.48 -6.14 20.54
N LEU A 987 30.38 -6.70 21.74
CA LEU A 987 30.16 -5.93 22.98
C LEU A 987 31.39 -5.93 23.88
N ILE A 988 31.96 -7.11 24.18
CA ILE A 988 33.07 -7.20 25.14
C ILE A 988 34.39 -6.70 24.53
N LEU A 989 34.76 -7.13 23.32
CA LEU A 989 36.02 -6.76 22.69
C LEU A 989 36.16 -5.22 22.47
N PRO A 990 35.16 -4.50 21.90
CA PRO A 990 35.26 -3.04 21.76
C PRO A 990 35.28 -2.32 23.12
N CYS A 991 34.55 -2.83 24.11
CA CYS A 991 34.58 -2.31 25.48
C CYS A 991 35.98 -2.42 26.11
N VAL A 992 36.67 -3.54 25.95
CA VAL A 992 38.06 -3.72 26.41
C VAL A 992 39.00 -2.75 25.68
N LEU A 993 38.91 -2.65 24.35
CA LEU A 993 39.75 -1.75 23.55
C LEU A 993 39.55 -0.27 23.95
N LEU A 994 38.30 0.17 24.15
CA LEU A 994 38.00 1.52 24.65
C LEU A 994 38.49 1.74 26.09
N SER A 995 38.40 0.73 26.96
CA SER A 995 38.93 0.77 28.33
C SER A 995 40.47 0.83 28.39
N CYS A 996 41.16 0.31 27.36
CA CYS A 996 42.60 0.53 27.19
C CYS A 996 42.89 1.93 26.62
N LEU A 997 42.05 2.44 25.73
CA LEU A 997 42.20 3.77 25.12
C LEU A 997 42.00 4.92 26.12
N THR A 998 41.15 4.77 27.14
CA THR A 998 41.01 5.77 28.21
C THR A 998 42.27 5.93 29.05
N CYS A 999 43.07 4.87 29.25
CA CYS A 999 44.35 4.96 29.96
C CYS A 999 45.34 5.91 29.27
N ILE A 1000 45.26 6.06 27.94
CA ILE A 1000 46.12 6.94 27.14
C ILE A 1000 45.78 8.43 27.38
N LEU A 1001 44.56 8.77 27.84
CA LEU A 1001 44.17 10.14 28.18
C LEU A 1001 45.12 10.78 29.21
N PHE A 1002 45.54 10.02 30.22
CA PHE A 1002 46.45 10.48 31.27
C PHE A 1002 47.94 10.40 30.88
N TRP A 1003 48.25 9.90 29.68
CA TRP A 1003 49.60 9.89 29.13
C TRP A 1003 49.84 11.04 28.13
N LEU A 1004 48.77 11.56 27.52
CA LEU A 1004 48.78 12.81 26.76
C LEU A 1004 49.10 14.02 27.68
N PRO A 1005 49.96 14.96 27.24
CA PRO A 1005 50.32 16.13 28.03
C PRO A 1005 49.10 17.06 28.22
N PRO A 1006 48.97 17.72 29.39
CA PRO A 1006 47.81 18.57 29.71
C PRO A 1006 47.72 19.84 28.83
N GLU A 1007 48.77 20.16 28.09
CA GLU A 1007 48.83 21.28 27.13
C GLU A 1007 48.00 21.05 25.86
N SER A 1008 47.67 19.80 25.52
CA SER A 1008 47.04 19.46 24.25
C SER A 1008 45.50 19.47 24.34
N PRO A 1009 44.77 20.28 23.55
CA PRO A 1009 43.31 20.25 23.53
C PRO A 1009 42.76 18.90 23.04
N SER A 1010 43.55 18.16 22.26
CA SER A 1010 43.23 16.80 21.79
C SER A 1010 42.93 15.81 22.93
N LYS A 1011 43.47 16.05 24.14
CA LYS A 1011 43.17 15.25 25.34
C LYS A 1011 41.69 15.30 25.73
N LEU A 1012 41.06 16.48 25.65
CA LEU A 1012 39.64 16.65 25.95
C LEU A 1012 38.76 16.08 24.82
N VAL A 1013 39.14 16.31 23.56
CA VAL A 1013 38.43 15.77 22.38
C VAL A 1013 38.43 14.23 22.38
N LEU A 1014 39.57 13.61 22.71
CA LEU A 1014 39.65 12.15 22.84
C LEU A 1014 38.76 11.62 23.97
N GLY A 1015 38.71 12.32 25.12
CA GLY A 1015 37.82 11.97 26.24
C GLY A 1015 36.34 12.00 25.85
N MET A 1016 35.91 13.05 25.14
CA MET A 1016 34.54 13.16 24.61
C MET A 1016 34.22 12.06 23.61
N ASN A 1017 35.11 11.78 22.65
CA ASN A 1017 34.90 10.74 21.64
C ASN A 1017 34.78 9.34 22.26
N ILE A 1018 35.56 9.03 23.30
CA ILE A 1018 35.45 7.73 24.00
C ILE A 1018 34.15 7.66 24.82
N PHE A 1019 33.70 8.74 25.47
CA PHE A 1019 32.39 8.81 26.12
C PHE A 1019 31.25 8.52 25.14
N THR A 1020 31.25 9.17 23.97
CA THR A 1020 30.28 8.91 22.89
C THR A 1020 30.36 7.46 22.39
N SER A 1021 31.56 6.88 22.28
CA SER A 1021 31.74 5.48 21.86
C SER A 1021 31.10 4.50 22.86
N PHE A 1022 31.30 4.71 24.17
CA PHE A 1022 30.61 3.92 25.19
C PHE A 1022 29.08 4.14 25.16
N PHE A 1023 28.61 5.36 24.88
CA PHE A 1023 27.18 5.65 24.78
C PHE A 1023 26.51 4.90 23.62
N VAL A 1024 27.18 4.80 22.47
CA VAL A 1024 26.73 3.96 21.34
C VAL A 1024 26.68 2.48 21.72
N LEU A 1025 27.68 1.96 22.46
CA LEU A 1025 27.65 0.57 22.96
C LEU A 1025 26.49 0.32 23.95
N LEU A 1026 26.15 1.30 24.79
CA LEU A 1026 25.00 1.21 25.69
C LEU A 1026 23.66 1.26 24.94
N LEU A 1027 23.53 2.09 23.91
CA LEU A 1027 22.35 2.10 23.03
C LEU A 1027 22.20 0.80 22.23
N LEU A 1028 23.31 0.21 21.77
CA LEU A 1028 23.33 -1.09 21.10
C LEU A 1028 22.89 -2.22 22.04
N LEU A 1029 23.34 -2.18 23.31
CA LEU A 1029 22.88 -3.11 24.34
C LEU A 1029 21.38 -2.92 24.62
N TYR A 1030 20.91 -1.69 24.82
CA TYR A 1030 19.53 -1.38 25.16
C TYR A 1030 18.51 -1.82 24.09
N LYS A 1031 18.84 -1.66 22.79
CA LYS A 1031 17.95 -2.06 21.68
C LYS A 1031 17.57 -3.54 21.68
N ASN A 1032 18.39 -4.39 22.31
CA ASN A 1032 18.27 -5.85 22.30
C ASN A 1032 17.76 -6.41 23.66
N MET A 1033 17.08 -5.60 24.48
CA MET A 1033 16.63 -5.98 25.82
C MET A 1033 15.11 -5.78 26.01
N PRO A 1034 14.45 -6.58 26.87
CA PRO A 1034 13.04 -6.39 27.21
C PRO A 1034 12.75 -5.02 27.84
N SER A 1035 11.66 -4.40 27.38
CA SER A 1035 11.10 -3.16 27.95
C SER A 1035 10.74 -3.30 29.43
N ASN A 1036 10.41 -4.52 29.87
CA ASN A 1036 9.94 -4.84 31.22
C ASN A 1036 10.99 -5.65 32.03
N ALA A 1037 12.29 -5.41 31.80
CA ALA A 1037 13.33 -6.11 32.54
C ALA A 1037 13.39 -5.66 34.02
N GLU A 1038 13.08 -6.56 34.96
CA GLU A 1038 13.21 -6.30 36.41
C GLU A 1038 14.67 -6.01 36.83
N HIS A 1039 15.65 -6.40 36.02
CA HIS A 1039 17.07 -6.35 36.36
C HIS A 1039 17.93 -5.91 35.17
N ILE A 1040 18.80 -4.93 35.41
CA ILE A 1040 19.76 -4.41 34.43
C ILE A 1040 20.93 -5.41 34.26
N PRO A 1041 21.38 -5.73 33.03
CA PRO A 1041 22.57 -6.56 32.80
C PRO A 1041 23.84 -5.96 33.42
N ARG A 1042 24.68 -6.82 34.03
CA ARG A 1042 25.96 -6.39 34.62
C ARG A 1042 26.86 -5.63 33.65
N ILE A 1043 26.92 -6.05 32.38
CA ILE A 1043 27.71 -5.37 31.35
C ILE A 1043 27.21 -3.94 31.07
N GLY A 1044 25.90 -3.68 31.14
CA GLY A 1044 25.33 -2.33 31.00
C GLY A 1044 25.71 -1.42 32.17
N ALA A 1045 25.65 -1.95 33.40
CA ALA A 1045 26.13 -1.23 34.58
C ALA A 1045 27.64 -0.94 34.52
N TYR A 1046 28.46 -1.84 33.97
CA TYR A 1046 29.89 -1.59 33.72
C TYR A 1046 30.12 -0.46 32.69
N TYR A 1047 29.30 -0.36 31.63
CA TYR A 1047 29.37 0.78 30.70
C TYR A 1047 29.04 2.10 31.41
N CYS A 1048 27.95 2.16 32.18
CA CYS A 1048 27.56 3.36 32.93
C CYS A 1048 28.63 3.79 33.96
N LEU A 1049 29.27 2.83 34.62
CA LEU A 1049 30.39 3.08 35.53
C LEU A 1049 31.58 3.72 34.79
N ASN A 1050 31.96 3.18 33.63
CA ASN A 1050 33.03 3.74 32.80
C ASN A 1050 32.70 5.15 32.27
N MET A 1051 31.46 5.40 31.82
CA MET A 1051 31.00 6.75 31.46
C MET A 1051 31.17 7.73 32.62
N GLY A 1052 30.77 7.33 33.84
CA GLY A 1052 30.93 8.12 35.05
C GLY A 1052 32.40 8.44 35.35
N MET A 1053 33.30 7.45 35.25
CA MET A 1053 34.74 7.66 35.46
C MET A 1053 35.38 8.53 34.36
N ILE A 1054 34.91 8.46 33.11
CA ILE A 1054 35.38 9.33 32.01
C ILE A 1054 34.89 10.77 32.24
N ALA A 1055 33.65 10.97 32.68
CA ALA A 1055 33.10 12.28 32.97
C ALA A 1055 33.85 12.97 34.13
N THR A 1056 34.08 12.26 35.25
CA THR A 1056 34.87 12.79 36.37
C THR A 1056 36.33 13.00 36.01
N SER A 1057 36.96 12.09 35.25
CA SER A 1057 38.32 12.28 34.71
C SER A 1057 38.42 13.54 33.84
N THR A 1058 37.48 13.75 32.91
CA THR A 1058 37.47 14.91 32.01
C THR A 1058 37.28 16.21 32.81
N PHE A 1059 36.42 16.21 33.83
CA PHE A 1059 36.27 17.34 34.75
C PHE A 1059 37.54 17.63 35.57
N LEU A 1060 38.21 16.59 36.10
CA LEU A 1060 39.50 16.76 36.79
C LEU A 1060 40.59 17.27 35.83
N CYS A 1061 40.58 16.86 34.55
CA CYS A 1061 41.47 17.38 33.53
C CYS A 1061 41.29 18.89 33.29
N THR A 1062 40.07 19.44 33.30
CA THR A 1062 39.88 20.90 33.15
C THR A 1062 40.42 21.68 34.36
N ILE A 1063 40.35 21.10 35.57
CA ILE A 1063 40.99 21.67 36.77
C ILE A 1063 42.52 21.65 36.64
N VAL A 1064 43.11 20.54 36.18
CA VAL A 1064 44.56 20.43 35.91
C VAL A 1064 45.02 21.46 34.87
N VAL A 1065 44.26 21.63 33.78
CA VAL A 1065 44.51 22.66 32.75
C VAL A 1065 44.40 24.07 33.34
N HIS A 1066 43.40 24.35 34.20
CA HIS A 1066 43.26 25.64 34.85
C HIS A 1066 44.46 25.97 35.74
N ILE A 1067 44.92 25.01 36.55
CA ILE A 1067 46.11 25.16 37.40
C ILE A 1067 47.37 25.36 36.55
N TYR A 1068 47.53 24.58 35.46
CA TYR A 1068 48.68 24.66 34.55
C TYR A 1068 48.82 26.05 33.90
N PHE A 1069 47.71 26.69 33.48
CA PHE A 1069 47.74 27.98 32.79
C PHE A 1069 47.54 29.22 33.68
N ARG A 1070 46.96 29.10 34.88
CA ARG A 1070 46.66 30.24 35.78
C ARG A 1070 47.37 30.19 37.16
N GLY A 1071 48.29 29.24 37.37
CA GLY A 1071 49.11 29.14 38.58
C GLY A 1071 50.13 30.28 38.74
N SER A 1072 49.68 31.46 39.16
CA SER A 1072 50.48 32.71 39.18
C SER A 1072 50.93 33.18 40.58
N GLY A 1073 50.39 32.59 41.65
CA GLY A 1073 50.69 33.00 43.04
C GLY A 1073 51.81 32.17 43.68
N PRO A 1074 52.48 32.67 44.75
CA PRO A 1074 53.47 31.90 45.50
C PRO A 1074 52.81 30.67 46.14
N MET A 1075 53.37 29.49 45.88
CA MET A 1075 52.77 28.21 46.28
C MET A 1075 52.81 28.00 47.80
N PRO A 1076 51.67 27.73 48.48
CA PRO A 1076 51.64 27.43 49.91
C PRO A 1076 52.52 26.23 50.30
N ALA A 1077 53.28 26.38 51.39
CA ALA A 1077 54.29 25.41 51.81
C ALA A 1077 53.74 23.98 52.05
N VAL A 1078 52.49 23.86 52.52
CA VAL A 1078 51.83 22.56 52.71
C VAL A 1078 51.60 21.85 51.38
N LEU A 1079 51.04 22.54 50.38
CA LEU A 1079 50.83 21.99 49.04
C LEU A 1079 52.16 21.60 48.39
N ARG A 1080 53.21 22.42 48.58
CA ARG A 1080 54.54 22.12 48.05
C ARG A 1080 55.11 20.81 48.61
N LYS A 1081 54.99 20.58 49.92
CA LYS A 1081 55.42 19.32 50.53
C LYS A 1081 54.61 18.13 50.02
N VAL A 1082 53.27 18.25 49.96
CA VAL A 1082 52.40 17.16 49.52
C VAL A 1082 52.66 16.78 48.06
N PHE A 1083 52.69 17.75 47.14
CA PHE A 1083 52.80 17.47 45.71
C PHE A 1083 54.23 17.30 45.20
N LEU A 1084 55.18 18.16 45.62
CA LEU A 1084 56.53 18.22 45.04
C LEU A 1084 57.62 17.52 45.88
N GLU A 1085 57.33 17.15 47.14
CA GLU A 1085 58.26 16.38 47.98
C GLU A 1085 57.74 14.96 48.25
N TRP A 1086 56.44 14.77 48.50
CA TRP A 1086 55.86 13.44 48.76
C TRP A 1086 55.35 12.73 47.49
N LEU A 1087 54.31 13.26 46.82
CA LEU A 1087 53.72 12.61 45.63
C LEU A 1087 54.69 12.53 44.44
N ALA A 1088 55.47 13.57 44.16
CA ALA A 1088 56.49 13.53 43.11
C ALA A 1088 57.51 12.39 43.34
N THR A 1089 57.97 12.21 44.58
CA THR A 1089 58.88 11.12 44.95
C THR A 1089 58.20 9.75 44.86
N LEU A 1090 56.93 9.64 45.28
CA LEU A 1090 56.13 8.41 45.17
C LEU A 1090 55.95 7.94 43.72
N PHE A 1091 55.85 8.88 42.77
CA PHE A 1091 55.76 8.60 41.33
C PHE A 1091 57.10 8.73 40.59
N CYS A 1092 58.23 8.75 41.31
CA CYS A 1092 59.60 8.86 40.76
C CYS A 1092 59.83 10.04 39.81
N MET A 1093 59.06 11.13 39.93
CA MET A 1093 59.27 12.37 39.17
C MET A 1093 60.43 13.16 39.77
N VAL A 1094 61.51 13.31 39.01
CA VAL A 1094 62.69 14.09 39.45
C VAL A 1094 62.37 15.60 39.37
N PRO A 1095 62.29 16.34 40.50
CA PRO A 1095 62.08 17.78 40.45
C PRO A 1095 63.31 18.46 39.83
N HIS A 1096 63.08 19.22 38.75
CA HIS A 1096 64.15 19.77 37.92
C HIS A 1096 64.92 20.90 38.64
N ARG A 1097 65.97 20.54 39.40
CA ARG A 1097 66.94 21.50 39.93
C ARG A 1097 67.71 22.12 38.76
N THR A 1098 67.55 23.43 38.56
CA THR A 1098 68.32 24.21 37.59
C THR A 1098 69.82 24.03 37.81
N THR A 1099 70.52 23.59 36.76
CA THR A 1099 71.97 23.35 36.76
C THR A 1099 72.76 24.66 36.86
N ARG A 1100 73.84 24.64 37.66
CA ARG A 1100 74.99 25.53 37.48
C ARG A 1100 76.11 24.68 36.89
N GLU A 1101 76.55 25.01 35.68
CA GLU A 1101 77.79 24.47 35.11
C GLU A 1101 78.99 25.38 35.46
N PRO A 1102 80.23 25.10 35.02
CA PRO A 1102 81.11 24.35 35.91
C PRO A 1102 82.47 25.03 36.12
N HIS A 1103 83.11 24.77 37.27
CA HIS A 1103 84.55 25.01 37.44
C HIS A 1103 85.20 23.74 38.00
N GLY A 1104 86.14 23.18 37.23
CA GLY A 1104 86.74 21.87 37.47
C GLY A 1104 87.96 21.90 38.39
N SER A 1105 88.44 20.71 38.74
CA SER A 1105 89.54 20.50 39.69
C SER A 1105 90.65 19.63 39.10
N HIS A 1106 91.85 20.18 38.94
CA HIS A 1106 93.08 19.38 38.82
C HIS A 1106 94.26 20.06 39.56
N SER A 1107 94.34 19.75 40.85
CA SER A 1107 95.56 19.30 41.54
C SER A 1107 96.95 19.81 41.05
N LEU A 1108 97.61 20.73 41.78
CA LEU A 1108 98.70 20.38 42.74
C LEU A 1108 99.47 21.58 43.35
N MET A 1109 99.24 21.81 44.65
CA MET A 1109 100.24 22.18 45.69
C MET A 1109 100.97 23.57 45.69
N PRO A 1110 101.57 23.99 46.83
CA PRO A 1110 101.54 25.40 47.27
C PRO A 1110 102.93 26.08 47.40
N PRO A 1111 102.98 27.34 47.91
CA PRO A 1111 103.44 27.47 49.30
C PRO A 1111 102.79 28.57 50.20
N LYS A 1112 102.54 28.18 51.47
CA LYS A 1112 102.76 28.94 52.74
C LYS A 1112 101.86 30.15 53.14
N LYS A 1113 101.06 29.87 54.19
CA LYS A 1113 100.87 30.64 55.46
C LYS A 1113 100.32 32.08 55.46
N ALA A 1114 99.04 32.19 55.84
CA ALA A 1114 98.58 32.87 57.06
C ALA A 1114 97.24 32.19 57.46
N VAL A 1115 97.19 31.32 58.48
CA VAL A 1115 97.06 31.66 59.91
C VAL A 1115 95.84 32.56 60.17
N CYS A 1116 94.78 31.95 60.69
CA CYS A 1116 93.84 32.66 61.55
C CYS A 1116 94.51 32.79 62.92
N ASP A 1117 94.64 34.01 63.43
CA ASP A 1117 94.98 34.26 64.82
C ASP A 1117 93.86 35.12 65.42
N SER A 1118 93.31 34.68 66.55
CA SER A 1118 92.13 35.28 67.15
C SER A 1118 92.54 36.27 68.24
N ASP A 1119 93.15 37.38 67.83
CA ASP A 1119 93.29 38.59 68.66
C ASP A 1119 93.63 39.84 67.84
N LYS A 1120 93.23 41.01 68.35
CA LYS A 1120 93.64 42.36 67.87
C LYS A 1120 93.26 42.74 66.43
N PHE A 1121 91.98 43.08 66.23
CA PHE A 1121 91.66 44.31 65.46
C PHE A 1121 90.55 45.18 66.07
N GLU A 1122 90.42 45.14 67.40
CA GLU A 1122 89.59 46.08 68.19
C GLU A 1122 90.01 47.56 68.04
N GLN A 1123 91.11 47.85 67.36
CA GLN A 1123 91.67 49.19 67.21
C GLN A 1123 91.05 50.05 66.09
N PHE A 1124 90.18 49.52 65.23
CA PHE A 1124 89.52 50.35 64.19
C PHE A 1124 88.16 50.94 64.63
N GLU A 1125 87.40 50.26 65.51
CA GLU A 1125 86.19 50.84 66.11
C GLU A 1125 86.51 52.04 67.02
N LEU A 1126 87.69 52.05 67.65
CA LEU A 1126 88.22 53.18 68.43
C LEU A 1126 88.33 54.49 67.64
N LEU A 1127 88.41 54.45 66.30
CA LEU A 1127 88.42 55.64 65.45
C LEU A 1127 87.01 56.12 65.05
N LYS A 1128 86.02 55.22 65.02
CA LYS A 1128 84.63 55.55 64.67
C LYS A 1128 83.86 56.10 65.87
N GLY A 1129 84.18 55.63 67.08
CA GLY A 1129 83.63 56.13 68.35
C GLY A 1129 83.89 57.62 68.65
N ARG A 1130 84.66 58.33 67.83
CA ARG A 1130 84.93 59.78 68.00
C ARG A 1130 83.89 60.71 67.36
N PHE A 1131 83.03 60.23 66.46
CA PHE A 1131 81.86 60.98 65.97
C PHE A 1131 80.57 60.60 66.68
N LYS A 1132 80.55 60.96 67.97
CA LYS A 1132 79.36 61.05 68.83
C LYS A 1132 78.50 62.25 68.38
N SER A 1133 77.16 62.11 68.48
CA SER A 1133 76.14 63.13 68.15
C SER A 1133 75.94 63.37 66.64
N PHE A 1134 74.80 63.01 66.02
CA PHE A 1134 73.49 63.63 66.27
C PHE A 1134 72.30 62.76 65.79
N GLY A 1135 71.22 62.64 66.59
CA GLY A 1135 69.88 62.14 66.21
C GLY A 1135 69.71 60.65 65.81
N ASP A 1136 68.51 60.05 65.84
CA ASP A 1136 67.31 60.35 66.67
C ASP A 1136 66.36 59.11 66.77
N LYS A 1137 65.19 59.23 67.42
CA LYS A 1137 64.32 58.09 67.84
C LYS A 1137 62.84 58.11 67.38
N HIS A 1138 62.28 56.90 67.21
CA HIS A 1138 60.84 56.54 67.24
C HIS A 1138 59.93 57.10 66.10
N LEU A 1139 58.65 56.71 65.88
CA LEU A 1139 57.64 56.00 66.71
C LEU A 1139 56.80 54.94 65.92
N HIS A 1140 55.47 54.81 66.15
CA HIS A 1140 54.68 53.55 66.09
C HIS A 1140 53.46 53.49 65.11
N THR A 1141 53.27 52.29 64.51
CA THR A 1141 52.04 51.45 64.29
C THR A 1141 50.65 51.95 63.80
N THR A 1142 49.87 50.95 63.33
CA THR A 1142 48.41 50.67 63.49
C THR A 1142 47.35 51.07 62.42
N ASN A 1143 46.77 50.02 61.80
CA ASN A 1143 45.35 49.68 61.58
C ASN A 1143 44.38 50.32 60.52
N ASP A 1144 43.66 49.38 59.87
CA ASP A 1144 42.23 49.26 59.49
C ASP A 1144 41.51 50.01 58.33
N ASP A 1145 40.81 49.16 57.54
CA ASP A 1145 39.48 49.24 56.91
C ASP A 1145 39.02 50.25 55.80
N SER A 1146 38.55 49.60 54.71
CA SER A 1146 37.30 49.83 53.96
C SER A 1146 37.22 50.73 52.70
N ASN A 1147 36.78 50.08 51.60
CA ASN A 1147 35.82 50.45 50.55
C ASN A 1147 35.95 51.73 49.67
N ASN A 1148 35.88 51.44 48.34
CA ASN A 1148 35.06 52.07 47.28
C ASN A 1148 35.60 53.13 46.28
N GLU A 1149 35.26 52.85 45.01
CA GLU A 1149 34.90 53.75 43.88
C GLU A 1149 35.86 54.83 43.28
N ASN A 1150 36.38 54.49 42.09
CA ASN A 1150 36.17 55.15 40.77
C ASN A 1150 36.63 56.61 40.42
N ILE A 1151 37.29 56.70 39.24
CA ILE A 1151 37.26 57.78 38.21
C ILE A 1151 38.13 59.06 38.39
N GLU A 1152 39.31 59.07 37.72
CA GLU A 1152 39.72 59.91 36.56
C GLU A 1152 39.39 61.44 36.45
N LEU A 1153 40.37 62.30 36.05
CA LEU A 1153 40.36 63.26 34.89
C LEU A 1153 41.31 64.53 34.94
N THR A 1154 42.05 64.80 33.84
CA THR A 1154 42.67 66.08 33.28
C THR A 1154 43.56 66.99 34.21
N ILE A 1155 44.07 68.22 33.94
CA ILE A 1155 44.13 69.28 32.85
C ILE A 1155 45.36 70.26 33.16
N GLU A 1156 45.87 71.28 32.41
CA GLU A 1156 46.46 71.43 31.04
C GLU A 1156 47.38 72.72 30.87
N HIS A 1157 48.12 72.84 29.74
CA HIS A 1157 48.61 74.05 28.98
C HIS A 1157 49.56 75.20 29.51
N GLY A 1158 50.67 75.48 28.77
CA GLY A 1158 51.31 76.78 28.33
C GLY A 1158 51.77 77.90 29.33
N ARG A 1159 52.53 78.98 28.96
CA ARG A 1159 53.52 79.35 27.88
C ARG A 1159 54.24 80.71 28.22
N GLU A 1160 55.28 81.14 27.44
CA GLU A 1160 56.03 82.46 27.38
C GLU A 1160 57.42 82.50 28.11
N GLN A 1161 58.51 83.28 27.83
CA GLN A 1161 59.00 84.36 26.88
C GLN A 1161 59.52 85.65 27.62
N SER A 1162 60.52 86.46 27.20
CA SER A 1162 61.54 86.44 26.09
C SER A 1162 62.65 87.55 26.16
N ILE A 1163 63.94 87.21 25.88
CA ILE A 1163 65.10 87.98 25.30
C ILE A 1163 65.62 89.32 25.93
N GLU A 1164 66.93 89.42 26.28
CA GLU A 1164 67.97 90.38 25.75
C GLU A 1164 69.40 90.16 26.36
N ASP A 1165 70.40 90.90 25.85
CA ASP A 1165 71.89 90.66 25.83
C ASP A 1165 72.69 91.74 26.65
N PRO A 1166 74.04 91.94 26.56
CA PRO A 1166 75.20 91.03 26.39
C PRO A 1166 76.39 91.30 27.36
N LEU A 1167 77.30 90.34 27.57
CA LEU A 1167 78.78 90.53 27.46
C LEU A 1167 79.54 89.17 27.44
N SER A 1168 80.56 89.06 26.59
CA SER A 1168 81.26 87.82 26.24
C SER A 1168 82.68 87.69 26.85
N GLU A 1169 83.28 86.50 26.70
CA GLU A 1169 84.75 86.29 26.59
C GLU A 1169 85.67 86.59 27.79
N GLN A 1170 85.24 86.25 29.01
CA GLN A 1170 86.13 85.83 30.12
C GLN A 1170 85.31 85.05 31.18
N ILE A 1171 85.66 83.84 31.64
CA ILE A 1171 86.83 82.99 31.39
C ILE A 1171 86.36 81.56 31.02
N GLN A 1172 86.10 81.33 29.71
CA GLN A 1172 85.62 80.07 29.13
C GLN A 1172 86.65 78.90 29.18
N GLN A 1173 87.69 79.02 30.02
CA GLN A 1173 88.81 78.06 30.12
C GLN A 1173 88.98 77.42 31.51
N GLN A 1174 88.35 77.95 32.57
CA GLN A 1174 88.47 77.38 33.93
C GLN A 1174 87.37 76.35 34.26
N ILE A 1175 86.18 76.46 33.67
CA ILE A 1175 85.05 75.56 33.94
C ILE A 1175 85.28 74.14 33.36
N THR A 1176 86.02 74.06 32.25
CA THR A 1176 86.24 72.83 31.48
C THR A 1176 87.01 71.73 32.23
N ALA A 1177 87.79 72.10 33.26
CA ALA A 1177 88.63 71.16 34.01
C ALA A 1177 87.90 70.51 35.20
N SER A 1178 86.99 71.22 35.87
CA SER A 1178 86.25 70.66 37.03
C SER A 1178 85.06 69.80 36.62
N LEU A 1179 84.41 70.15 35.50
CA LEU A 1179 83.25 69.41 34.98
C LEU A 1179 83.60 67.95 34.63
N ALA A 1180 84.79 67.73 34.07
CA ALA A 1180 85.26 66.45 33.57
C ALA A 1180 85.53 65.38 34.65
N PHE A 1181 85.71 65.77 35.92
CA PHE A 1181 85.88 64.83 37.03
C PHE A 1181 84.54 64.48 37.70
N MET A 1182 83.60 65.43 37.73
CA MET A 1182 82.26 65.24 38.30
C MET A 1182 81.42 64.25 37.48
N THR A 1183 81.42 64.36 36.15
CA THR A 1183 80.65 63.48 35.26
C THR A 1183 80.99 62.00 35.43
N VAL A 1184 82.28 61.68 35.51
CA VAL A 1184 82.77 60.30 35.68
C VAL A 1184 82.27 59.66 36.99
N GLU A 1185 82.12 60.44 38.06
CA GLU A 1185 81.60 59.89 39.33
C GLU A 1185 80.06 59.74 39.34
N THR A 1186 79.32 60.54 38.57
CA THR A 1186 77.88 60.32 38.33
C THR A 1186 77.62 59.11 37.44
N ASP A 1187 78.31 58.98 36.31
CA ASP A 1187 78.11 57.89 35.34
C ASP A 1187 78.37 56.52 36.00
N LEU A 1188 79.42 56.41 36.81
CA LEU A 1188 79.73 55.19 37.58
C LEU A 1188 78.72 54.88 38.69
N LYS A 1189 77.92 55.85 39.15
CA LYS A 1189 76.81 55.63 40.09
C LYS A 1189 75.54 55.23 39.35
N GLU A 1190 75.23 55.86 38.21
CA GLU A 1190 74.09 55.47 37.36
C GLU A 1190 74.25 54.06 36.81
N ILE A 1191 75.40 53.73 36.19
CA ILE A 1191 75.68 52.39 35.68
C ILE A 1191 75.55 51.33 36.79
N ARG A 1192 76.03 51.63 38.00
CA ARG A 1192 75.90 50.73 39.17
C ARG A 1192 74.45 50.53 39.61
N ASN A 1193 73.62 51.57 39.56
CA ASN A 1193 72.19 51.51 39.90
C ASN A 1193 71.36 50.85 38.78
N PHE A 1194 71.72 51.07 37.51
CA PHE A 1194 71.11 50.40 36.35
C PHE A 1194 71.42 48.90 36.36
N LEU A 1195 72.67 48.51 36.63
CA LEU A 1195 73.06 47.10 36.79
C LEU A 1195 72.36 46.45 37.98
N ARG A 1196 72.23 47.13 39.13
CA ARG A 1196 71.46 46.62 40.29
C ARG A 1196 69.97 46.45 39.97
N THR A 1197 69.36 47.43 39.31
CA THR A 1197 67.93 47.38 38.93
C THR A 1197 67.67 46.31 37.87
N THR A 1198 68.57 46.15 36.89
CA THR A 1198 68.48 45.13 35.85
C THR A 1198 68.71 43.74 36.43
N LYS A 1199 69.69 43.57 37.31
CA LYS A 1199 69.89 42.34 38.09
C LYS A 1199 68.65 41.98 38.89
N LYS A 1200 68.09 42.91 39.67
CA LYS A 1200 66.87 42.65 40.46
C LYS A 1200 65.67 42.29 39.56
N ARG A 1201 65.49 42.98 38.42
CA ARG A 1201 64.47 42.62 37.42
C ARG A 1201 64.68 41.23 36.78
N MET A 1202 65.92 40.75 36.66
CA MET A 1202 66.20 39.38 36.22
C MET A 1202 65.95 38.37 37.35
N GLU A 1203 66.36 38.65 38.59
CA GLU A 1203 66.06 37.82 39.77
C GLU A 1203 64.54 37.71 40.01
N ASP A 1204 63.78 38.81 39.86
CA ASP A 1204 62.31 38.83 39.94
C ASP A 1204 61.66 38.04 38.79
N LYS A 1205 62.22 38.09 37.57
CA LYS A 1205 61.75 37.27 36.43
C LYS A 1205 62.04 35.79 36.64
N GLU A 1206 63.23 35.44 37.14
CA GLU A 1206 63.65 34.07 37.42
C GLU A 1206 62.82 33.46 38.56
N ALA A 1207 62.55 34.22 39.63
CA ALA A 1207 61.65 33.82 40.70
C ALA A 1207 60.21 33.59 40.23
N LYS A 1208 59.67 34.44 39.36
CA LYS A 1208 58.34 34.25 38.74
C LYS A 1208 58.31 33.04 37.80
N ALA A 1209 59.31 32.88 36.94
CA ALA A 1209 59.42 31.71 36.06
C ALA A 1209 59.51 30.39 36.85
N LYS A 1210 60.28 30.38 37.94
CA LYS A 1210 60.36 29.25 38.88
C LYS A 1210 59.02 28.95 39.55
N THR A 1211 58.28 29.97 39.98
CA THR A 1211 56.96 29.81 40.62
C THR A 1211 55.94 29.19 39.64
N VAL A 1212 55.92 29.64 38.38
CA VAL A 1212 55.10 29.04 37.32
C VAL A 1212 55.53 27.60 37.01
N ASN A 1213 56.84 27.32 36.98
CA ASN A 1213 57.34 25.97 36.76
C ASN A 1213 56.96 24.99 37.90
N ASP A 1214 57.04 25.44 39.16
CA ASP A 1214 56.59 24.64 40.32
C ASP A 1214 55.10 24.27 40.17
N TRP A 1215 54.22 25.21 39.77
CA TRP A 1215 52.80 24.91 39.49
C TRP A 1215 52.58 23.95 38.31
N LYS A 1216 53.38 24.05 37.23
CA LYS A 1216 53.34 23.09 36.12
C LYS A 1216 53.72 21.68 36.55
N GLN A 1217 54.70 21.53 37.43
CA GLN A 1217 55.06 20.22 38.01
C GLN A 1217 53.91 19.65 38.86
N VAL A 1218 53.23 20.48 39.66
CA VAL A 1218 52.04 20.05 40.43
C VAL A 1218 50.91 19.54 39.52
N ALA A 1219 50.66 20.22 38.39
CA ALA A 1219 49.67 19.78 37.41
C ALA A 1219 50.01 18.40 36.81
N LEU A 1220 51.28 18.12 36.52
CA LEU A 1220 51.74 16.81 36.02
C LEU A 1220 51.65 15.71 37.10
N VAL A 1221 51.99 16.02 38.36
CA VAL A 1221 51.84 15.09 39.49
C VAL A 1221 50.36 14.74 39.71
N LEU A 1222 49.45 15.73 39.64
CA LEU A 1222 48.01 15.51 39.75
C LEU A 1222 47.48 14.58 38.64
N ASP A 1223 47.84 14.84 37.38
CA ASP A 1223 47.44 14.04 36.22
C ASP A 1223 47.82 12.55 36.36
N ARG A 1224 49.02 12.27 36.89
CA ARG A 1224 49.46 10.89 37.18
C ARG A 1224 48.88 10.33 38.47
N THR A 1225 48.54 11.16 39.46
CA THR A 1225 47.77 10.72 40.64
C THR A 1225 46.40 10.20 40.21
N PHE A 1226 45.70 10.93 39.32
CA PHE A 1226 44.41 10.51 38.79
C PHE A 1226 44.51 9.27 37.89
N PHE A 1227 45.60 9.09 37.13
CA PHE A 1227 45.85 7.85 36.38
C PHE A 1227 45.83 6.60 37.26
N PHE A 1228 46.54 6.59 38.40
CA PHE A 1228 46.58 5.42 39.28
C PHE A 1228 45.25 5.18 40.02
N ILE A 1229 44.51 6.25 40.37
CA ILE A 1229 43.15 6.14 40.92
C ILE A 1229 42.19 5.53 39.86
N TYR A 1230 42.28 5.98 38.61
CA TYR A 1230 41.47 5.47 37.50
C TYR A 1230 41.80 4.00 37.17
N LEU A 1231 43.08 3.65 37.11
CA LEU A 1231 43.55 2.29 36.84
C LEU A 1231 43.11 1.29 37.93
N THR A 1232 43.24 1.67 39.20
CA THR A 1232 42.76 0.83 40.32
C THR A 1232 41.24 0.68 40.33
N ALA A 1233 40.49 1.74 40.02
CA ALA A 1233 39.03 1.68 39.87
C ALA A 1233 38.58 0.77 38.70
N ILE A 1234 39.29 0.77 37.55
CA ILE A 1234 39.05 -0.18 36.46
C ILE A 1234 39.30 -1.62 36.94
N ILE A 1235 40.44 -1.91 37.58
CA ILE A 1235 40.77 -3.27 38.03
C ILE A 1235 39.73 -3.79 39.03
N ILE A 1236 39.30 -2.96 39.98
CA ILE A 1236 38.25 -3.31 40.96
C ILE A 1236 36.90 -3.54 40.25
N SER A 1237 36.50 -2.66 39.33
CA SER A 1237 35.20 -2.80 38.63
C SER A 1237 35.16 -4.04 37.72
N LEU A 1238 36.26 -4.40 37.06
CA LEU A 1238 36.36 -5.65 36.30
C LEU A 1238 36.21 -6.88 37.22
N ALA A 1239 36.91 -6.90 38.36
CA ALA A 1239 36.85 -8.01 39.31
C ALA A 1239 35.47 -8.18 39.97
N VAL A 1240 34.74 -7.08 40.20
CA VAL A 1240 33.39 -7.10 40.81
C VAL A 1240 32.30 -7.45 39.80
N MET A 1241 32.41 -6.97 38.54
CA MET A 1241 31.35 -7.12 37.55
C MET A 1241 31.42 -8.45 36.76
N PHE A 1242 32.61 -9.05 36.63
CA PHE A 1242 32.86 -10.31 35.94
C PHE A 1242 33.42 -11.42 36.86
N PRO A 1243 32.71 -11.81 37.95
CA PRO A 1243 33.07 -13.03 38.68
C PRO A 1243 32.88 -14.26 37.79
N ARG A 1244 33.77 -15.25 37.95
CA ARG A 1244 33.78 -16.53 37.21
C ARG A 1244 32.50 -17.35 37.42
#